data_AF-A0A270BEP7-F1
#
_entry.id   AF-A0A270BEP7-F1
#
_cell.length_a   1.000
_cell.length_b   1.000
_cell.length_c   1.000
_cell.angle_alpha   90.00
_cell.angle_beta   90.00
_cell.angle_gamma   90.00
#
_symmetry.space_group_name_H-M   'P 1'
#
loop_
_entity.id
_entity.type
_entity.pdbx_description
1 polymer ?
#
loop_
_entity_poly.entity_id
_entity_poly.type
_entity_poly.pdbx_seq_one_letter_code
_entity_poly.pdbx_strand_id
1 'polypeptide(L)'
;MLTFGSACSGIEAASVAWLPLGWRCEWVAEIDKDASALLAYRYPDVPNLGDMTLIPGLIEHDLVAAPDVFVAGTPCFAAGTFVTTPDGLRPIEDIRVGDLVLTHQRRWRRVLRVGSKFTSETIVVKGQGHPGLLTTPEHPFWACEKNGFATRRNGRSVWDTWIEGPSWVEAKDLRGKHWASVAAFPDTSIPPIVCNGNERASAPFNEDFFWLIGAFVGDGWTRMTDRRSYILYGVNAAKAKLIIERAEAIGWHVTETETRTGVRLQICVSAAARWIREQFGHGADGKRIPGWLFGIPRHLRRAWLDGYIAMDGTANSSVRGHRIATINRELAIGTRMVANSLGHASSIDHIQPNRSKCIIEGRTVNERAYYTVTISNSNRSSFERDNMRFGCVRSVEPGPPTQVFNLEVEEDNSYCADGFVVHNSQGFSLAGLRGGMSDPRGRLTLTYVEIVDALDSKRRERGEPPVIAVWENVPGALSMPDNSFGSFLAALAGDDVALEPGERPATGKDSQFWKWDRKTQQHRPKWPVSGVVAGPERSVAWIVRDAQYYGLAQRRRRVFVVASARADFDPGEVLLELDCVRRDFAPSREAGESVAHDVAPCLTGSGSGRGIERTGDTRGQDCVVAVAGSDRVRWPAEIAPTLNAHFGTKMGLEDQHIAGGGGLFVPATRIALPQCGSDGATGRRDGDADSYYRSRLR
;
A
#
# COMPACT_ATOMS: atom_id res chain seq x y z
N MET A 1 -7.13 37.78 -8.25
CA MET A 1 -7.58 36.44 -8.66
C MET A 1 -6.44 35.48 -8.37
N LEU A 2 -6.65 34.42 -7.57
CA LEU A 2 -5.57 33.51 -7.19
C LEU A 2 -5.26 32.52 -8.32
N THR A 3 -3.98 32.19 -8.43
CA THR A 3 -3.43 31.28 -9.43
C THR A 3 -2.85 30.04 -8.78
N PHE A 4 -2.91 28.88 -9.42
CA PHE A 4 -2.32 27.67 -8.87
C PHE A 4 -1.66 26.78 -9.92
N GLY A 5 -0.65 26.02 -9.47
CA GLY A 5 0.00 24.95 -10.23
C GLY A 5 -0.23 23.61 -9.55
N SER A 6 -0.42 22.55 -10.33
CA SER A 6 -0.62 21.19 -9.82
C SER A 6 0.42 20.25 -10.42
N ALA A 7 1.06 19.42 -9.60
CA ALA A 7 1.99 18.37 -10.05
C ALA A 7 1.50 17.00 -9.59
N CYS A 8 1.83 15.94 -10.35
CA CYS A 8 1.17 14.64 -10.19
C CYS A 8 -0.36 14.80 -10.27
N SER A 9 -0.80 15.60 -11.24
CA SER A 9 -2.14 16.16 -11.30
C SER A 9 -3.24 15.12 -11.51
N GLY A 10 -2.92 14.00 -12.16
CA GLY A 10 -3.91 13.04 -12.63
C GLY A 10 -5.08 13.73 -13.35
N ILE A 11 -6.33 13.40 -12.98
CA ILE A 11 -7.55 14.05 -13.53
C ILE A 11 -7.86 15.47 -13.03
N GLU A 12 -6.96 16.04 -12.24
CA GLU A 12 -7.04 17.34 -11.60
C GLU A 12 -8.13 17.55 -10.53
N ALA A 13 -7.86 17.08 -9.31
CA ALA A 13 -8.72 17.33 -8.16
C ALA A 13 -8.71 18.81 -7.70
N ALA A 14 -7.57 19.50 -7.84
CA ALA A 14 -7.42 20.88 -7.39
C ALA A 14 -8.25 21.84 -8.25
N SER A 15 -8.23 21.67 -9.56
CA SER A 15 -9.09 22.41 -10.48
C SER A 15 -10.57 22.24 -10.18
N VAL A 16 -11.02 21.02 -9.85
CA VAL A 16 -12.43 20.80 -9.45
C VAL A 16 -12.77 21.57 -8.17
N ALA A 17 -11.83 21.67 -7.23
CA ALA A 17 -12.05 22.37 -5.97
C ALA A 17 -11.98 23.91 -6.12
N TRP A 18 -11.06 24.42 -6.93
CA TRP A 18 -10.67 25.84 -6.89
C TRP A 18 -11.16 26.66 -8.09
N LEU A 19 -11.41 26.08 -9.26
CA LEU A 19 -12.01 26.82 -10.38
C LEU A 19 -13.39 27.41 -10.02
N PRO A 20 -14.30 26.71 -9.29
CA PRO A 20 -15.57 27.29 -8.85
C PRO A 20 -15.40 28.50 -7.91
N LEU A 21 -14.24 28.64 -7.26
CA LEU A 21 -13.89 29.80 -6.43
C LEU A 21 -13.35 30.98 -7.24
N GLY A 22 -13.32 30.85 -8.57
CA GLY A 22 -12.77 31.85 -9.48
C GLY A 22 -11.24 31.86 -9.54
N TRP A 23 -10.57 30.79 -9.09
CA TRP A 23 -9.12 30.67 -9.22
C TRP A 23 -8.73 30.22 -10.63
N ARG A 24 -7.49 30.48 -11.03
CA ARG A 24 -6.96 30.10 -12.36
C ARG A 24 -5.84 29.09 -12.22
N CYS A 25 -5.92 27.99 -12.97
CA CYS A 25 -4.81 27.06 -13.11
C CYS A 25 -3.79 27.64 -14.12
N GLU A 26 -2.53 27.82 -13.71
CA GLU A 26 -1.46 28.32 -14.58
C GLU A 26 -0.79 27.21 -15.37
N TRP A 27 -0.64 26.05 -14.73
CA TRP A 27 -0.06 24.87 -15.34
C TRP A 27 -0.42 23.64 -14.53
N VAL A 28 -0.39 22.51 -15.23
CA VAL A 28 -0.41 21.18 -14.64
C VAL A 28 0.91 20.48 -14.98
N ALA A 29 1.34 19.51 -14.18
CA ALA A 29 2.47 18.68 -14.49
C ALA A 29 2.07 17.22 -14.34
N GLU A 30 1.89 16.61 -15.50
CA GLU A 30 1.46 15.23 -15.65
C GLU A 30 2.22 14.58 -16.81
N ILE A 31 2.85 13.45 -16.54
CA ILE A 31 3.61 12.65 -17.52
C ILE A 31 2.79 11.50 -18.08
N ASP A 32 1.66 11.16 -17.46
CA ASP A 32 0.74 10.18 -18.00
C ASP A 32 0.02 10.74 -19.23
N LYS A 33 0.10 10.01 -20.34
CA LYS A 33 -0.39 10.47 -21.65
C LYS A 33 -1.91 10.65 -21.67
N ASP A 34 -2.65 9.78 -20.99
CA ASP A 34 -4.12 9.80 -21.00
C ASP A 34 -4.65 10.87 -20.05
N ALA A 35 -4.04 11.01 -18.87
CA ALA A 35 -4.28 12.13 -17.96
C ALA A 35 -3.92 13.46 -18.64
N SER A 36 -2.77 13.54 -19.32
CA SER A 36 -2.37 14.70 -20.12
C SER A 36 -3.39 15.04 -21.21
N ALA A 37 -3.94 14.03 -21.90
CA ALA A 37 -4.96 14.23 -22.93
C ALA A 37 -6.30 14.67 -22.31
N LEU A 38 -6.68 14.14 -21.16
CA LEU A 38 -7.88 14.56 -20.43
C LEU A 38 -7.74 15.99 -19.89
N LEU A 39 -6.58 16.34 -19.36
CA LEU A 39 -6.22 17.69 -18.94
C LEU A 39 -6.28 18.63 -20.14
N ALA A 40 -5.72 18.26 -21.29
CA ALA A 40 -5.82 19.04 -22.52
C ALA A 40 -7.26 19.16 -23.05
N TYR A 41 -8.13 18.19 -22.77
CA TYR A 41 -9.54 18.27 -23.14
C TYR A 41 -10.35 19.16 -22.18
N ARG A 42 -10.15 19.00 -20.86
CA ARG A 42 -10.91 19.73 -19.83
C ARG A 42 -10.42 21.16 -19.62
N TYR A 43 -9.11 21.35 -19.75
CA TYR A 43 -8.40 22.60 -19.51
C TYR A 43 -7.45 22.88 -20.70
N PRO A 44 -7.99 23.07 -21.92
CA PRO A 44 -7.18 23.22 -23.14
C PRO A 44 -6.22 24.41 -23.12
N ASP A 45 -6.54 25.43 -22.32
CA ASP A 45 -5.74 26.64 -22.18
C ASP A 45 -4.67 26.53 -21.08
N VAL A 46 -4.60 25.41 -20.36
CA VAL A 46 -3.66 25.19 -19.27
C VAL A 46 -2.50 24.31 -19.77
N PRO A 47 -1.26 24.81 -19.79
CA PRO A 47 -0.11 24.03 -20.25
C PRO A 47 0.20 22.86 -19.30
N ASN A 48 0.52 21.70 -19.89
CA ASN A 48 1.06 20.56 -19.16
C ASN A 48 2.59 20.53 -19.26
N LEU A 49 3.29 20.63 -18.13
CA LEU A 49 4.74 20.70 -18.02
C LEU A 49 5.44 19.33 -18.04
N GLY A 50 4.70 18.22 -17.94
CA GLY A 50 5.27 16.88 -17.96
C GLY A 50 6.03 16.53 -16.67
N ASP A 51 7.31 16.13 -16.79
CA ASP A 51 8.11 15.62 -15.67
C ASP A 51 8.35 16.71 -14.62
N MET A 52 7.75 16.52 -13.44
CA MET A 52 7.85 17.50 -12.36
C MET A 52 9.28 17.79 -11.91
N THR A 53 10.22 16.88 -12.15
CA THR A 53 11.65 17.08 -11.79
C THR A 53 12.35 18.12 -12.65
N LEU A 54 11.72 18.59 -13.72
CA LEU A 54 12.21 19.68 -14.56
C LEU A 54 11.67 21.05 -14.13
N ILE A 55 10.58 21.08 -13.35
CA ILE A 55 9.86 22.31 -12.99
C ILE A 55 10.73 23.34 -12.24
N PRO A 56 11.58 22.97 -11.26
CA PRO A 56 12.44 23.96 -10.58
C PRO A 56 13.25 24.80 -11.57
N GLY A 57 13.93 24.13 -12.53
CA GLY A 57 14.70 24.82 -13.57
C GLY A 57 13.84 25.64 -14.53
N LEU A 58 12.62 25.18 -14.86
CA LEU A 58 11.69 25.95 -15.69
C LEU A 58 11.25 27.25 -14.98
N ILE A 59 11.03 27.21 -13.66
CA ILE A 59 10.66 28.39 -12.86
C ILE A 59 11.84 29.35 -12.78
N GLU A 60 13.03 28.86 -12.41
CA GLU A 60 14.26 29.66 -12.26
C GLU A 60 14.55 30.47 -13.53
N HIS A 61 14.38 29.84 -14.69
CA HIS A 61 14.63 30.44 -16.01
C HIS A 61 13.44 31.20 -16.62
N ASP A 62 12.40 31.53 -15.84
CA ASP A 62 11.21 32.26 -16.32
C ASP A 62 10.45 31.58 -17.49
N LEU A 63 10.58 30.26 -17.63
CA LEU A 63 9.95 29.50 -18.73
C LEU A 63 8.50 29.09 -18.42
N VAL A 64 8.12 29.08 -17.15
CA VAL A 64 6.75 28.81 -16.69
C VAL A 64 6.33 29.83 -15.63
N ALA A 65 5.02 30.02 -15.46
CA ALA A 65 4.49 30.94 -14.46
C ALA A 65 4.81 30.45 -13.03
N ALA A 66 4.98 31.38 -12.10
CA ALA A 66 5.12 31.10 -10.67
C ALA A 66 3.78 31.40 -9.98
N PRO A 67 2.88 30.42 -9.79
CA PRO A 67 1.53 30.64 -9.27
C PRO A 67 1.49 31.02 -7.78
N ASP A 68 0.32 31.45 -7.30
CA ASP A 68 0.10 31.76 -5.88
C ASP A 68 0.06 30.49 -5.01
N VAL A 69 -0.38 29.35 -5.56
CA VAL A 69 -0.58 28.08 -4.83
C VAL A 69 0.02 26.87 -5.59
N PHE A 70 0.55 25.86 -4.89
CA PHE A 70 1.11 24.62 -5.47
C PHE A 70 0.64 23.33 -4.78
N VAL A 71 0.33 22.22 -5.51
CA VAL A 71 -0.25 20.96 -4.95
C VAL A 71 0.19 19.63 -5.64
N ALA A 72 0.26 18.47 -4.92
CA ALA A 72 0.63 17.11 -5.46
C ALA A 72 0.23 15.81 -4.67
N GLY A 73 0.21 14.57 -5.29
CA GLY A 73 -0.03 13.21 -4.67
C GLY A 73 0.39 11.89 -5.45
N THR A 74 0.59 10.70 -4.80
CA THR A 74 1.36 9.48 -5.28
C THR A 74 0.59 8.19 -5.80
N PRO A 75 1.15 7.27 -6.65
CA PRO A 75 0.46 6.12 -7.35
C PRO A 75 0.12 4.81 -6.52
N CYS A 76 -0.77 3.87 -7.00
CA CYS A 76 -1.38 2.72 -6.23
C CYS A 76 -2.13 1.60 -7.08
N PHE A 77 -2.62 0.48 -6.49
CA PHE A 77 -3.43 -0.65 -7.08
C PHE A 77 -4.88 -0.81 -6.59
N ALA A 78 -5.83 -1.28 -7.40
CA ALA A 78 -7.23 -1.42 -6.96
C ALA A 78 -7.50 -2.41 -5.79
N ALA A 79 -8.56 -2.14 -5.01
CA ALA A 79 -9.14 -3.08 -4.04
C ALA A 79 -9.39 -4.46 -4.66
N GLY A 80 -9.23 -5.53 -3.88
CA GLY A 80 -9.39 -6.92 -4.32
C GLY A 80 -8.18 -7.49 -5.07
N THR A 81 -7.13 -6.69 -5.30
CA THR A 81 -5.82 -7.18 -5.74
C THR A 81 -5.21 -8.03 -4.64
N PHE A 82 -4.75 -9.25 -4.94
CA PHE A 82 -4.17 -10.14 -3.94
C PHE A 82 -2.68 -9.89 -3.75
N VAL A 83 -2.24 -9.74 -2.51
CA VAL A 83 -0.83 -9.70 -2.14
C VAL A 83 -0.38 -11.08 -1.70
N THR A 84 0.81 -11.50 -2.16
CA THR A 84 1.39 -12.79 -1.79
C THR A 84 1.99 -12.75 -0.39
N THR A 85 1.39 -13.48 0.56
CA THR A 85 1.82 -13.59 1.97
C THR A 85 2.20 -15.04 2.32
N PRO A 86 2.91 -15.30 3.44
CA PRO A 86 3.23 -16.66 3.87
C PRO A 86 2.00 -17.55 4.11
N ASP A 87 0.87 -16.97 4.50
CA ASP A 87 -0.37 -17.71 4.79
C ASP A 87 -1.22 -17.95 3.55
N GLY A 88 -0.95 -17.24 2.45
CA GLY A 88 -1.70 -17.34 1.20
C GLY A 88 -1.85 -15.99 0.51
N LEU A 89 -2.78 -15.93 -0.44
CA LEU A 89 -3.17 -14.69 -1.10
C LEU A 89 -4.12 -13.91 -0.19
N ARG A 90 -3.82 -12.63 0.06
CA ARG A 90 -4.67 -11.76 0.89
C ARG A 90 -5.03 -10.49 0.11
N PRO A 91 -6.29 -10.02 0.12
CA PRO A 91 -6.65 -8.75 -0.52
C PRO A 91 -5.78 -7.60 0.00
N ILE A 92 -5.37 -6.69 -0.88
CA ILE A 92 -4.44 -5.59 -0.56
C ILE A 92 -5.00 -4.64 0.51
N GLU A 93 -6.32 -4.47 0.55
CA GLU A 93 -7.05 -3.69 1.55
C GLU A 93 -7.01 -4.31 2.97
N ASP A 94 -6.77 -5.62 3.05
CA ASP A 94 -6.70 -6.39 4.28
C ASP A 94 -5.27 -6.51 4.82
N ILE A 95 -4.28 -6.10 4.03
CA ILE A 95 -2.89 -6.06 4.48
C ILE A 95 -2.75 -5.02 5.60
N ARG A 96 -1.95 -5.37 6.61
CA ARG A 96 -1.66 -4.54 7.79
C ARG A 96 -0.15 -4.37 7.94
N VAL A 97 0.24 -3.29 8.62
CA VAL A 97 1.63 -3.07 9.01
C VAL A 97 2.11 -4.24 9.87
N GLY A 98 3.29 -4.76 9.55
CA GLY A 98 3.89 -5.92 10.18
C GLY A 98 3.61 -7.25 9.48
N ASP A 99 2.63 -7.30 8.56
CA ASP A 99 2.41 -8.48 7.72
C ASP A 99 3.65 -8.75 6.85
N LEU A 100 3.89 -10.01 6.53
CA LEU A 100 4.97 -10.42 5.64
C LEU A 100 4.45 -10.55 4.20
N VAL A 101 5.21 -10.02 3.25
CA VAL A 101 4.90 -10.08 1.82
C VAL A 101 6.12 -10.55 1.03
N LEU A 102 5.86 -11.18 -0.12
CA LEU A 102 6.92 -11.71 -1.00
C LEU A 102 7.49 -10.61 -1.91
N THR A 103 8.80 -10.44 -1.89
CA THR A 103 9.50 -9.41 -2.69
C THR A 103 10.10 -9.95 -3.98
N HIS A 104 10.62 -9.07 -4.83
CA HIS A 104 11.34 -9.41 -6.06
C HIS A 104 12.60 -10.23 -5.78
N GLN A 105 13.19 -10.13 -4.58
CA GLN A 105 14.33 -10.93 -4.17
C GLN A 105 13.95 -12.33 -3.67
N ARG A 106 12.66 -12.70 -3.78
CA ARG A 106 12.12 -14.01 -3.37
C ARG A 106 12.33 -14.26 -1.87
N ARG A 107 12.11 -13.24 -1.05
CA ARG A 107 12.18 -13.32 0.41
C ARG A 107 10.98 -12.64 1.04
N TRP A 108 10.67 -13.03 2.28
CA TRP A 108 9.62 -12.43 3.07
C TRP A 108 10.13 -11.14 3.73
N ARG A 109 9.41 -10.05 3.55
CA ARG A 109 9.72 -8.76 4.17
C ARG A 109 8.47 -8.15 4.79
N ARG A 110 8.67 -7.38 5.86
CA ARG A 110 7.55 -6.77 6.59
C ARG A 110 6.99 -5.60 5.81
N VAL A 111 5.68 -5.47 5.84
CA VAL A 111 4.98 -4.26 5.46
C VAL A 111 5.24 -3.22 6.54
N LEU A 112 5.90 -2.14 6.17
CA LEU A 112 6.16 -0.97 7.00
C LEU A 112 4.97 0.00 6.99
N ARG A 113 4.28 0.12 5.84
CA ARG A 113 3.13 1.02 5.67
C ARG A 113 2.11 0.45 4.68
N VAL A 114 0.84 0.83 4.88
CA VAL A 114 -0.26 0.61 3.95
C VAL A 114 -0.87 1.97 3.63
N GLY A 115 -1.04 2.28 2.35
CA GLY A 115 -1.67 3.50 1.84
C GLY A 115 -2.89 3.16 0.98
N SER A 116 -3.83 4.10 0.87
CA SER A 116 -4.92 4.00 -0.11
C SER A 116 -5.39 5.36 -0.60
N LYS A 117 -5.77 5.44 -1.88
CA LYS A 117 -6.41 6.61 -2.51
C LYS A 117 -7.52 6.20 -3.44
N PHE A 118 -8.52 7.05 -3.62
CA PHE A 118 -9.46 6.88 -4.72
C PHE A 118 -8.94 7.69 -5.90
N THR A 119 -8.92 7.08 -7.07
CA THR A 119 -8.47 7.69 -8.33
C THR A 119 -9.47 7.35 -9.42
N SER A 120 -9.73 8.31 -10.30
CA SER A 120 -10.50 8.09 -11.53
C SER A 120 -9.65 7.61 -12.71
N GLU A 121 -8.32 7.75 -12.60
CA GLU A 121 -7.37 7.24 -13.57
C GLU A 121 -6.80 5.93 -13.09
N THR A 122 -7.25 4.86 -13.75
CA THR A 122 -6.68 3.53 -13.64
C THR A 122 -6.53 2.96 -15.03
N ILE A 123 -5.66 1.97 -15.16
CA ILE A 123 -5.51 1.15 -16.35
C ILE A 123 -5.65 -0.32 -15.99
N VAL A 124 -6.13 -1.10 -16.94
CA VAL A 124 -6.19 -2.55 -16.89
C VAL A 124 -5.04 -3.10 -17.73
N VAL A 125 -4.04 -3.67 -17.06
CA VAL A 125 -2.92 -4.36 -17.72
C VAL A 125 -3.30 -5.82 -17.95
N LYS A 126 -3.41 -6.24 -19.22
CA LYS A 126 -3.75 -7.61 -19.61
C LYS A 126 -2.56 -8.27 -20.30
N GLY A 127 -2.30 -9.52 -19.98
CA GLY A 127 -1.12 -10.19 -20.50
C GLY A 127 -1.09 -11.68 -20.24
N GLN A 128 0.01 -12.30 -20.65
CA GLN A 128 0.29 -13.67 -20.32
C GLN A 128 0.26 -13.85 -18.80
N GLY A 129 -0.68 -14.68 -18.33
CA GLY A 129 -0.85 -14.98 -16.90
C GLY A 129 -1.92 -14.15 -16.18
N HIS A 130 -2.63 -13.22 -16.83
CA HIS A 130 -3.68 -12.45 -16.16
C HIS A 130 -4.72 -11.82 -17.12
N PRO A 131 -6.03 -11.88 -16.80
CA PRO A 131 -7.09 -11.33 -17.66
C PRO A 131 -7.25 -9.81 -17.54
N GLY A 132 -6.62 -9.19 -16.53
CA GLY A 132 -6.62 -7.73 -16.33
C GLY A 132 -6.32 -7.34 -14.89
N LEU A 133 -5.16 -6.73 -14.67
CA LEU A 133 -4.74 -6.19 -13.37
C LEU A 133 -5.01 -4.68 -13.37
N LEU A 134 -5.85 -4.22 -12.44
CA LEU A 134 -6.28 -2.83 -12.36
C LEU A 134 -5.32 -2.03 -11.46
N THR A 135 -4.68 -1.00 -12.02
CA THR A 135 -3.61 -0.24 -11.36
C THR A 135 -3.59 1.21 -11.84
N THR A 136 -2.89 2.11 -11.14
CA THR A 136 -2.55 3.43 -11.72
C THR A 136 -1.51 3.30 -12.85
N PRO A 137 -1.53 4.19 -13.85
CA PRO A 137 -0.62 4.14 -15.01
C PRO A 137 0.87 4.12 -14.66
N GLU A 138 1.26 4.81 -13.59
CA GLU A 138 2.65 5.03 -13.18
C GLU A 138 3.18 3.91 -12.27
N HIS A 139 2.35 2.90 -11.95
CA HIS A 139 2.77 1.89 -11.00
C HIS A 139 3.89 1.02 -11.58
N PRO A 140 5.05 0.84 -10.90
CA PRO A 140 6.18 0.13 -11.49
C PRO A 140 6.05 -1.39 -11.36
N PHE A 141 6.24 -2.08 -12.48
CA PHE A 141 6.33 -3.54 -12.57
C PHE A 141 7.77 -3.94 -12.88
N TRP A 142 8.20 -5.06 -12.31
CA TRP A 142 9.47 -5.69 -12.71
C TRP A 142 9.26 -6.35 -14.06
N ALA A 143 9.89 -5.84 -15.10
CA ALA A 143 9.67 -6.30 -16.47
C ALA A 143 10.95 -6.30 -17.29
N CYS A 144 10.95 -7.04 -18.39
CA CYS A 144 12.04 -7.08 -19.35
C CYS A 144 11.52 -6.98 -20.78
N GLU A 145 12.41 -6.60 -21.69
CA GLU A 145 12.12 -6.53 -23.11
C GLU A 145 12.82 -7.66 -23.85
N LYS A 146 12.09 -8.33 -24.74
CA LYS A 146 12.63 -9.46 -25.52
C LYS A 146 12.78 -9.00 -26.96
N ASN A 147 14.02 -8.79 -27.36
CA ASN A 147 14.38 -8.26 -28.68
C ASN A 147 14.96 -9.37 -29.55
N GLY A 148 14.86 -9.20 -30.86
CA GLY A 148 15.46 -10.13 -31.80
C GLY A 148 15.54 -9.57 -33.22
N PHE A 149 16.48 -10.10 -34.00
CA PHE A 149 16.62 -9.80 -35.43
C PHE A 149 16.86 -11.08 -36.23
N ALA A 150 16.48 -11.03 -37.52
CA ALA A 150 16.84 -12.09 -38.45
C ALA A 150 18.31 -11.97 -38.83
N THR A 151 19.07 -13.07 -38.71
CA THR A 151 20.45 -13.17 -39.19
C THR A 151 20.63 -14.44 -40.02
N ARG A 152 21.76 -14.55 -40.73
CA ARG A 152 22.11 -15.77 -41.48
C ARG A 152 23.35 -16.41 -40.86
N ARG A 153 23.23 -17.69 -40.48
CA ARG A 153 24.36 -18.53 -40.05
C ARG A 153 24.36 -19.82 -40.87
N ASN A 154 25.48 -20.13 -41.52
CA ASN A 154 25.64 -21.29 -42.41
C ASN A 154 24.55 -21.39 -43.50
N GLY A 155 24.21 -20.26 -44.14
CA GLY A 155 23.20 -20.20 -45.22
C GLY A 155 21.74 -20.29 -44.76
N ARG A 156 21.47 -20.62 -43.49
CA ARG A 156 20.12 -20.70 -42.91
C ARG A 156 19.75 -19.39 -42.21
N SER A 157 18.48 -18.99 -42.35
CA SER A 157 17.91 -17.89 -41.56
C SER A 157 17.76 -18.34 -40.11
N VAL A 158 18.33 -17.58 -39.18
CA VAL A 158 18.29 -17.81 -37.74
C VAL A 158 17.75 -16.54 -37.09
N TRP A 159 16.82 -16.69 -36.14
CA TRP A 159 16.34 -15.56 -35.35
C TRP A 159 17.22 -15.44 -34.11
N ASP A 160 18.05 -14.39 -34.06
CA ASP A 160 18.88 -14.09 -32.89
C ASP A 160 18.06 -13.30 -31.88
N THR A 161 18.13 -13.62 -30.59
CA THR A 161 17.26 -13.06 -29.55
C THR A 161 18.08 -12.69 -28.32
N TRP A 162 17.84 -11.51 -27.75
CA TRP A 162 18.41 -11.08 -26.48
C TRP A 162 17.31 -10.49 -25.58
N ILE A 163 17.61 -10.37 -24.29
CA ILE A 163 16.68 -9.85 -23.29
C ILE A 163 17.34 -8.66 -22.60
N GLU A 164 16.66 -7.52 -22.64
CA GLU A 164 17.05 -6.31 -21.93
C GLU A 164 16.30 -6.21 -20.60
N GLY A 165 17.02 -5.85 -19.54
CA GLY A 165 16.53 -5.91 -18.17
C GLY A 165 16.74 -7.28 -17.48
N PRO A 166 16.00 -7.55 -16.39
CA PRO A 166 14.80 -6.84 -15.95
C PRO A 166 15.07 -5.47 -15.29
N SER A 167 14.08 -4.58 -15.36
CA SER A 167 14.05 -3.25 -14.73
C SER A 167 12.63 -2.90 -14.29
N TRP A 168 12.49 -1.80 -13.55
CA TRP A 168 11.18 -1.24 -13.22
C TRP A 168 10.60 -0.50 -14.43
N VAL A 169 9.39 -0.86 -14.83
CA VAL A 169 8.66 -0.25 -15.95
C VAL A 169 7.28 0.17 -15.47
N GLU A 170 6.87 1.40 -15.75
CA GLU A 170 5.53 1.89 -15.45
C GLU A 170 4.46 1.07 -16.17
N ALA A 171 3.31 0.90 -15.52
CA ALA A 171 2.23 0.06 -16.00
C ALA A 171 1.72 0.49 -17.39
N LYS A 172 1.71 1.80 -17.70
CA LYS A 172 1.33 2.34 -19.02
C LYS A 172 2.26 1.90 -20.16
N ASP A 173 3.54 1.66 -19.87
CA ASP A 173 4.59 1.33 -20.83
C ASP A 173 4.85 -0.17 -20.95
N LEU A 174 4.04 -1.01 -20.30
CA LEU A 174 4.23 -2.46 -20.30
C LEU A 174 3.86 -3.13 -21.61
N ARG A 175 3.04 -2.52 -22.47
CA ARG A 175 2.55 -3.17 -23.69
C ARG A 175 3.72 -3.67 -24.55
N GLY A 176 3.73 -4.97 -24.87
CA GLY A 176 4.79 -5.63 -25.64
C GLY A 176 5.99 -6.10 -24.79
N LYS A 177 6.15 -5.60 -23.57
CA LYS A 177 7.17 -6.05 -22.61
C LYS A 177 6.69 -7.27 -21.85
N HIS A 178 7.59 -7.89 -21.07
CA HIS A 178 7.30 -9.09 -20.31
C HIS A 178 7.38 -8.80 -18.80
N TRP A 179 6.25 -8.82 -18.10
CA TRP A 179 6.19 -8.64 -16.65
C TRP A 179 6.63 -9.90 -15.89
N ALA A 180 7.22 -9.74 -14.72
CA ALA A 180 7.74 -10.84 -13.91
C ALA A 180 6.70 -11.38 -12.93
N SER A 181 6.58 -12.71 -12.86
CA SER A 181 5.92 -13.44 -11.79
C SER A 181 6.93 -14.38 -11.14
N VAL A 182 6.93 -14.46 -9.81
CA VAL A 182 7.87 -15.33 -9.08
C VAL A 182 7.60 -16.80 -9.42
N ALA A 183 8.66 -17.56 -9.73
CA ALA A 183 8.60 -19.01 -9.96
C ALA A 183 9.31 -19.82 -8.86
N ALA A 184 10.20 -19.21 -8.06
CA ALA A 184 10.75 -19.86 -6.87
C ALA A 184 10.39 -19.08 -5.60
N PHE A 185 9.81 -19.79 -4.65
CA PHE A 185 9.38 -19.26 -3.36
C PHE A 185 10.37 -19.69 -2.27
N PRO A 186 10.47 -18.94 -1.16
CA PRO A 186 11.18 -19.40 0.03
C PRO A 186 10.71 -20.79 0.47
N ASP A 187 11.63 -21.60 0.97
CA ASP A 187 11.29 -22.90 1.55
C ASP A 187 10.36 -22.71 2.75
N THR A 188 9.39 -23.62 2.88
CA THR A 188 8.39 -23.58 3.96
C THR A 188 8.16 -24.96 4.55
N SER A 189 7.62 -24.99 5.77
CA SER A 189 7.20 -26.23 6.43
C SER A 189 5.70 -26.44 6.28
N ILE A 190 5.31 -27.72 6.22
CA ILE A 190 3.90 -28.11 6.17
C ILE A 190 3.33 -28.00 7.60
N PRO A 191 2.23 -27.27 7.84
CA PRO A 191 1.60 -27.20 9.15
C PRO A 191 1.21 -28.60 9.66
N PRO A 192 1.49 -28.94 10.92
CA PRO A 192 1.18 -30.25 11.47
C PRO A 192 -0.33 -30.48 11.54
N ILE A 193 -0.75 -31.74 11.41
CA ILE A 193 -2.15 -32.13 11.63
C ILE A 193 -2.38 -32.31 13.14
N VAL A 194 -3.23 -31.47 13.72
CA VAL A 194 -3.61 -31.56 15.14
C VAL A 194 -4.71 -32.60 15.33
N CYS A 195 -4.43 -33.61 16.15
CA CYS A 195 -5.37 -34.68 16.49
C CYS A 195 -6.08 -34.40 17.81
N ASN A 196 -7.35 -34.77 17.89
CA ASN A 196 -8.16 -34.68 19.10
C ASN A 196 -8.42 -36.08 19.66
N GLY A 197 -8.22 -36.26 20.97
CA GLY A 197 -8.49 -37.54 21.64
C GLY A 197 -7.73 -38.71 21.01
N ASN A 198 -8.46 -39.76 20.63
CA ASN A 198 -7.89 -40.99 20.05
C ASN A 198 -7.76 -40.97 18.52
N GLU A 199 -7.79 -39.79 17.89
CA GLU A 199 -7.55 -39.65 16.45
C GLU A 199 -6.13 -40.11 16.09
N ARG A 200 -5.98 -40.85 15.00
CA ARG A 200 -4.66 -41.26 14.49
C ARG A 200 -3.96 -40.08 13.82
N ALA A 201 -2.85 -39.64 14.39
CA ALA A 201 -1.94 -38.68 13.79
C ALA A 201 -1.00 -39.40 12.81
N SER A 202 -1.34 -39.41 11.52
CA SER A 202 -0.35 -39.50 10.45
C SER A 202 -1.05 -39.27 9.11
N ALA A 203 -0.83 -38.10 8.51
CA ALA A 203 -0.73 -38.06 7.07
C ALA A 203 0.76 -38.23 6.74
N PRO A 204 1.15 -39.12 5.83
CA PRO A 204 2.57 -39.32 5.50
C PRO A 204 3.21 -38.11 4.79
N PHE A 205 2.45 -37.03 4.53
CA PHE A 205 2.85 -35.85 3.75
C PHE A 205 3.67 -36.22 2.50
N ASN A 206 3.26 -37.29 1.83
CA ASN A 206 3.86 -37.82 0.61
C ASN A 206 3.06 -37.38 -0.63
N GLU A 207 3.51 -37.81 -1.81
CA GLU A 207 2.87 -37.46 -3.08
C GLU A 207 1.40 -37.87 -3.14
N ASP A 208 1.04 -39.07 -2.66
CA ASP A 208 -0.35 -39.55 -2.65
C ASP A 208 -1.27 -38.65 -1.81
N PHE A 209 -0.79 -38.24 -0.63
CA PHE A 209 -1.53 -37.31 0.23
C PHE A 209 -1.76 -35.96 -0.46
N PHE A 210 -0.72 -35.38 -1.07
CA PHE A 210 -0.85 -34.10 -1.77
C PHE A 210 -1.69 -34.21 -3.05
N TRP A 211 -1.61 -35.34 -3.75
CA TRP A 211 -2.48 -35.65 -4.88
C TRP A 211 -3.96 -35.70 -4.45
N LEU A 212 -4.28 -36.35 -3.33
CA LEU A 212 -5.65 -36.38 -2.79
C LEU A 212 -6.17 -35.00 -2.39
N ILE A 213 -5.29 -34.10 -1.90
CA ILE A 213 -5.63 -32.70 -1.64
C ILE A 213 -5.90 -31.96 -2.94
N GLY A 214 -5.07 -32.16 -3.97
CA GLY A 214 -5.33 -31.62 -5.31
C GLY A 214 -6.70 -32.05 -5.84
N ALA A 215 -7.00 -33.34 -5.73
CA ALA A 215 -8.30 -33.89 -6.09
C ALA A 215 -9.43 -33.29 -5.24
N PHE A 216 -9.17 -32.99 -3.96
CA PHE A 216 -10.14 -32.36 -3.08
C PHE A 216 -10.45 -30.93 -3.54
N VAL A 217 -9.45 -30.18 -3.97
CA VAL A 217 -9.62 -28.83 -4.50
C VAL A 217 -10.47 -28.84 -5.77
N GLY A 218 -10.38 -29.87 -6.62
CA GLY A 218 -11.31 -30.06 -7.74
C GLY A 218 -12.71 -30.49 -7.28
N ASP A 219 -12.90 -31.80 -7.10
CA ASP A 219 -14.22 -32.43 -6.92
C ASP A 219 -14.57 -32.78 -5.45
N GLY A 220 -13.75 -32.33 -4.49
CA GLY A 220 -13.94 -32.67 -3.08
C GLY A 220 -14.70 -31.63 -2.24
N TRP A 221 -15.28 -32.09 -1.13
CA TRP A 221 -15.78 -31.24 -0.04
C TRP A 221 -15.63 -31.95 1.30
N THR A 222 -15.78 -31.18 2.38
CA THR A 222 -15.71 -31.73 3.74
C THR A 222 -17.07 -31.70 4.43
N ARG A 223 -17.38 -32.74 5.21
CA ARG A 223 -18.54 -32.73 6.12
C ARG A 223 -18.04 -32.86 7.55
N MET A 224 -18.41 -31.92 8.40
CA MET A 224 -18.07 -31.91 9.83
C MET A 224 -19.33 -32.25 10.62
N THR A 225 -19.20 -33.09 11.64
CA THR A 225 -20.24 -33.40 12.64
C THR A 225 -19.63 -33.34 14.02
N ASP A 226 -20.44 -33.29 15.08
CA ASP A 226 -19.94 -33.24 16.46
C ASP A 226 -19.06 -34.45 16.83
N ARG A 227 -19.23 -35.58 16.13
CA ARG A 227 -18.51 -36.84 16.42
C ARG A 227 -17.42 -37.18 15.41
N ARG A 228 -17.60 -36.85 14.13
CA ARG A 228 -16.73 -37.28 13.03
C ARG A 228 -16.64 -36.24 11.92
N SER A 229 -15.51 -36.22 11.25
CA SER A 229 -15.28 -35.38 10.09
C SER A 229 -14.85 -36.22 8.90
N TYR A 230 -15.36 -35.83 7.72
CA TYR A 230 -15.27 -36.60 6.50
C TYR A 230 -14.70 -35.75 5.38
N ILE A 231 -13.86 -36.38 4.56
CA ILE A 231 -13.50 -35.91 3.22
C ILE A 231 -14.40 -36.67 2.25
N LEU A 232 -15.06 -35.95 1.35
CA LEU A 232 -15.97 -36.53 0.37
C LEU A 232 -15.58 -36.11 -1.03
N TYR A 233 -15.82 -36.99 -1.99
CA TYR A 233 -15.65 -36.74 -3.42
C TYR A 233 -16.90 -37.19 -4.17
N GLY A 234 -17.31 -36.44 -5.19
CA GLY A 234 -18.43 -36.77 -6.06
C GLY A 234 -17.93 -36.80 -7.49
N VAL A 235 -17.71 -38.01 -8.02
CA VAL A 235 -16.94 -38.20 -9.26
C VAL A 235 -17.52 -39.33 -10.12
N ASN A 236 -17.03 -39.51 -11.34
CA ASN A 236 -17.34 -40.70 -12.14
C ASN A 236 -16.49 -41.92 -11.69
N ALA A 237 -16.85 -43.12 -12.14
CA ALA A 237 -16.18 -44.37 -11.75
C ALA A 237 -14.66 -44.38 -12.05
N ALA A 238 -14.22 -43.78 -13.17
CA ALA A 238 -12.81 -43.74 -13.53
C ALA A 238 -11.99 -42.88 -12.55
N LYS A 239 -12.50 -41.69 -12.20
CA LYS A 239 -11.91 -40.82 -11.19
C LYS A 239 -11.97 -41.45 -9.79
N ALA A 240 -13.06 -42.14 -9.47
CA ALA A 240 -13.23 -42.83 -8.19
C ALA A 240 -12.11 -43.85 -7.95
N LYS A 241 -11.79 -44.66 -8.97
CA LYS A 241 -10.69 -45.62 -8.93
C LYS A 241 -9.35 -44.97 -8.56
N LEU A 242 -9.02 -43.83 -9.18
CA LEU A 242 -7.78 -43.10 -8.89
C LEU A 242 -7.72 -42.61 -7.44
N ILE A 243 -8.83 -42.10 -6.90
CA ILE A 243 -8.90 -41.62 -5.51
C ILE A 243 -8.76 -42.80 -4.53
N ILE A 244 -9.43 -43.92 -4.80
CA ILE A 244 -9.36 -45.13 -3.96
C ILE A 244 -7.92 -45.64 -3.88
N GLU A 245 -7.26 -45.82 -5.03
CA GLU A 245 -5.87 -46.31 -5.11
C GLU A 245 -4.92 -45.44 -4.26
N ARG A 246 -5.03 -44.12 -4.38
CA ARG A 246 -4.18 -43.17 -3.66
C ARG A 246 -4.50 -43.09 -2.17
N ALA A 247 -5.77 -43.22 -1.79
CA ALA A 247 -6.20 -43.25 -0.39
C ALA A 247 -5.72 -44.53 0.30
N GLU A 248 -5.86 -45.69 -0.34
CA GLU A 248 -5.40 -46.97 0.19
C GLU A 248 -3.87 -47.01 0.32
N ALA A 249 -3.13 -46.42 -0.62
CA ALA A 249 -1.67 -46.31 -0.56
C ALA A 249 -1.16 -45.57 0.70
N ILE A 250 -1.96 -44.66 1.26
CA ILE A 250 -1.63 -43.97 2.52
C ILE A 250 -2.37 -44.55 3.74
N GLY A 251 -2.99 -45.72 3.59
CA GLY A 251 -3.70 -46.43 4.65
C GLY A 251 -5.05 -45.83 5.03
N TRP A 252 -5.67 -45.03 4.15
CA TRP A 252 -7.01 -44.48 4.37
C TRP A 252 -8.08 -45.40 3.78
N HIS A 253 -9.10 -45.69 4.59
CA HIS A 253 -10.25 -46.47 4.15
C HIS A 253 -11.28 -45.58 3.45
N VAL A 254 -11.72 -46.01 2.28
CA VAL A 254 -12.73 -45.32 1.47
C VAL A 254 -14.03 -46.11 1.50
N THR A 255 -15.13 -45.43 1.82
CA THR A 255 -16.48 -45.97 1.60
C THR A 255 -17.01 -45.45 0.28
N GLU A 256 -17.35 -46.36 -0.62
CA GLU A 256 -17.97 -46.06 -1.89
C GLU A 256 -19.50 -46.14 -1.79
N THR A 257 -20.20 -45.23 -2.46
CA THR A 257 -21.65 -45.28 -2.60
C THR A 257 -22.03 -44.86 -4.02
N GLU A 258 -22.68 -45.76 -4.75
CA GLU A 258 -23.27 -45.44 -6.04
C GLU A 258 -24.40 -44.42 -5.89
N THR A 259 -24.44 -43.45 -6.79
CA THR A 259 -25.48 -42.44 -6.88
C THR A 259 -26.01 -42.38 -8.31
N ARG A 260 -27.16 -41.72 -8.51
CA ARG A 260 -27.80 -41.63 -9.84
C ARG A 260 -26.88 -41.09 -10.94
N THR A 261 -25.95 -40.19 -10.61
CA THR A 261 -25.12 -39.45 -11.59
C THR A 261 -23.62 -39.74 -11.47
N GLY A 262 -23.22 -40.68 -10.61
CA GLY A 262 -21.81 -40.98 -10.37
C GLY A 262 -21.57 -41.75 -9.07
N VAL A 263 -20.34 -41.68 -8.60
CA VAL A 263 -19.85 -42.34 -7.39
C VAL A 263 -19.55 -41.29 -6.32
N ARG A 264 -20.06 -41.52 -5.11
CA ARG A 264 -19.68 -40.74 -3.93
C ARG A 264 -18.69 -41.53 -3.09
N LEU A 265 -17.52 -40.96 -2.86
CA LEU A 265 -16.51 -41.51 -1.96
C LEU A 265 -16.55 -40.77 -0.62
N GLN A 266 -16.38 -41.51 0.47
CA GLN A 266 -16.34 -40.97 1.82
C GLN A 266 -15.14 -41.52 2.58
N ILE A 267 -14.28 -40.64 3.07
CA ILE A 267 -13.08 -40.98 3.86
C ILE A 267 -13.24 -40.38 5.25
N CYS A 268 -13.24 -41.22 6.28
CA CYS A 268 -13.49 -40.82 7.68
C CYS A 268 -12.16 -40.66 8.44
N VAL A 269 -11.42 -39.60 8.11
CA VAL A 269 -10.15 -39.23 8.77
C VAL A 269 -10.30 -37.87 9.43
N SER A 270 -10.88 -37.84 10.64
CA SER A 270 -11.36 -36.59 11.25
C SER A 270 -10.30 -35.48 11.35
N ALA A 271 -9.09 -35.80 11.82
CA ALA A 271 -7.99 -34.85 11.94
C ALA A 271 -7.58 -34.26 10.58
N ALA A 272 -7.38 -35.12 9.57
CA ALA A 272 -7.02 -34.68 8.23
C ALA A 272 -8.17 -33.92 7.54
N ALA A 273 -9.43 -34.32 7.73
CA ALA A 273 -10.57 -33.61 7.20
C ALA A 273 -10.69 -32.18 7.79
N ARG A 274 -10.46 -32.02 9.10
CA ARG A 274 -10.43 -30.71 9.76
C ARG A 274 -9.28 -29.87 9.23
N TRP A 275 -8.08 -30.46 9.15
CA TRP A 275 -6.89 -29.77 8.64
C TRP A 275 -7.05 -29.35 7.18
N ILE A 276 -7.55 -30.21 6.29
CA ILE A 276 -7.80 -29.86 4.88
C ILE A 276 -8.81 -28.70 4.78
N ARG A 277 -9.91 -28.75 5.56
CA ARG A 277 -10.89 -27.65 5.59
C ARG A 277 -10.27 -26.34 6.08
N GLU A 278 -9.44 -26.41 7.12
CA GLU A 278 -8.75 -25.26 7.67
C GLU A 278 -7.77 -24.67 6.65
N GLN A 279 -6.93 -25.48 6.02
CA GLN A 279 -5.87 -25.03 5.12
C GLN A 279 -6.35 -24.66 3.71
N PHE A 280 -7.22 -25.49 3.12
CA PHE A 280 -7.66 -25.36 1.72
C PHE A 280 -9.10 -24.86 1.58
N GLY A 281 -9.82 -24.65 2.68
CA GLY A 281 -11.17 -24.11 2.66
C GLY A 281 -12.27 -25.13 2.34
N HIS A 282 -13.45 -24.62 2.03
CA HIS A 282 -14.66 -25.41 1.78
C HIS A 282 -15.58 -24.70 0.79
N GLY A 283 -16.30 -25.47 -0.03
CA GLY A 283 -17.13 -24.92 -1.11
C GLY A 283 -16.30 -24.47 -2.32
N ALA A 284 -16.96 -24.25 -3.45
CA ALA A 284 -16.26 -23.89 -4.70
C ALA A 284 -15.68 -22.46 -4.67
N ASP A 285 -16.33 -21.55 -3.95
CA ASP A 285 -15.93 -20.16 -3.75
C ASP A 285 -15.00 -19.97 -2.54
N GLY A 286 -15.09 -20.82 -1.51
CA GLY A 286 -14.25 -20.74 -0.31
C GLY A 286 -12.97 -21.58 -0.33
N LYS A 287 -12.74 -22.38 -1.38
CA LYS A 287 -11.50 -23.15 -1.57
C LYS A 287 -10.33 -22.24 -1.92
N ARG A 288 -9.15 -22.45 -1.32
CA ARG A 288 -7.96 -21.61 -1.52
C ARG A 288 -6.66 -22.42 -1.51
N ILE A 289 -5.56 -21.77 -1.87
CA ILE A 289 -4.20 -22.32 -1.79
C ILE A 289 -3.46 -21.64 -0.64
N PRO A 290 -3.07 -22.38 0.41
CA PRO A 290 -2.31 -21.80 1.50
C PRO A 290 -0.89 -21.44 1.04
N GLY A 291 -0.33 -20.36 1.60
CA GLY A 291 0.93 -19.79 1.13
C GLY A 291 2.13 -20.72 1.28
N TRP A 292 2.14 -21.59 2.30
CA TRP A 292 3.16 -22.62 2.48
C TRP A 292 3.20 -23.62 1.30
N LEU A 293 2.10 -23.85 0.57
CA LEU A 293 2.11 -24.78 -0.56
C LEU A 293 3.10 -24.34 -1.64
N PHE A 294 3.35 -23.03 -1.82
CA PHE A 294 4.29 -22.55 -2.84
C PHE A 294 5.75 -22.91 -2.52
N GLY A 295 6.09 -23.09 -1.24
CA GLY A 295 7.45 -23.32 -0.76
C GLY A 295 7.76 -24.76 -0.34
N ILE A 296 6.85 -25.71 -0.51
CA ILE A 296 7.15 -27.13 -0.22
C ILE A 296 7.99 -27.77 -1.35
N PRO A 297 8.61 -28.95 -1.13
CA PRO A 297 9.36 -29.65 -2.16
C PRO A 297 8.60 -29.78 -3.48
N ARG A 298 9.33 -29.60 -4.59
CA ARG A 298 8.78 -29.57 -5.95
C ARG A 298 7.89 -30.77 -6.29
N HIS A 299 8.26 -31.96 -5.82
CA HIS A 299 7.54 -33.21 -6.09
C HIS A 299 6.15 -33.24 -5.41
N LEU A 300 6.03 -32.70 -4.18
CA LEU A 300 4.75 -32.57 -3.49
C LEU A 300 3.84 -31.51 -4.13
N ARG A 301 4.40 -30.36 -4.53
CA ARG A 301 3.67 -29.35 -5.33
C ARG A 301 3.16 -29.95 -6.64
N ARG A 302 3.97 -30.77 -7.30
CA ARG A 302 3.61 -31.44 -8.54
C ARG A 302 2.46 -32.42 -8.32
N ALA A 303 2.55 -33.26 -7.29
CA ALA A 303 1.51 -34.21 -6.93
C ALA A 303 0.18 -33.50 -6.64
N TRP A 304 0.20 -32.38 -5.90
CA TRP A 304 -0.98 -31.54 -5.69
C TRP A 304 -1.59 -31.03 -7.00
N LEU A 305 -0.77 -30.47 -7.90
CA LEU A 305 -1.27 -29.96 -9.17
C LEU A 305 -1.84 -31.08 -10.06
N ASP A 306 -1.20 -32.25 -10.08
CA ASP A 306 -1.64 -33.41 -10.83
C ASP A 306 -2.99 -33.96 -10.31
N GLY A 307 -3.20 -33.94 -9.00
CA GLY A 307 -4.50 -34.29 -8.40
C GLY A 307 -5.61 -33.34 -8.82
N TYR A 308 -5.34 -32.04 -8.85
CA TYR A 308 -6.32 -31.05 -9.27
C TYR A 308 -6.63 -31.16 -10.77
N ILE A 309 -5.60 -31.34 -11.61
CA ILE A 309 -5.76 -31.58 -13.05
C ILE A 309 -6.54 -32.87 -13.31
N ALA A 310 -6.33 -33.94 -12.54
CA ALA A 310 -7.05 -35.20 -12.73
C ALA A 310 -8.56 -35.08 -12.48
N MET A 311 -8.98 -34.11 -11.66
CA MET A 311 -10.39 -33.84 -11.39
C MET A 311 -10.96 -32.79 -12.35
N ASP A 312 -10.40 -31.59 -12.39
CA ASP A 312 -11.02 -30.47 -13.12
C ASP A 312 -10.29 -30.10 -14.42
N GLY A 313 -9.20 -30.81 -14.74
CA GLY A 313 -8.40 -30.57 -15.93
C GLY A 313 -9.02 -31.18 -17.18
N THR A 314 -9.25 -30.35 -18.19
CA THR A 314 -9.56 -30.78 -19.55
C THR A 314 -8.30 -30.70 -20.41
N ALA A 315 -7.94 -31.78 -21.10
CA ALA A 315 -6.81 -31.78 -22.02
C ALA A 315 -7.01 -30.73 -23.13
N ASN A 316 -5.96 -29.96 -23.40
CA ASN A 316 -5.96 -28.93 -24.44
C ASN A 316 -4.85 -29.23 -25.44
N SER A 317 -5.25 -29.80 -26.58
CA SER A 317 -4.34 -30.22 -27.64
C SER A 317 -3.60 -29.05 -28.30
N SER A 318 -4.24 -27.88 -28.39
CA SER A 318 -3.65 -26.67 -29.01
C SER A 318 -2.40 -26.16 -28.29
N VAL A 319 -2.32 -26.34 -26.97
CA VAL A 319 -1.18 -25.90 -26.15
C VAL A 319 -0.40 -27.06 -25.53
N ARG A 320 -0.72 -28.30 -25.91
CA ARG A 320 -0.18 -29.54 -25.33
C ARG A 320 -0.16 -29.47 -23.79
N GLY A 321 -1.31 -29.20 -23.19
CA GLY A 321 -1.43 -28.99 -21.75
C GLY A 321 -2.84 -29.22 -21.23
N HIS A 322 -3.19 -28.57 -20.10
CA HIS A 322 -4.48 -28.74 -19.43
C HIS A 322 -5.14 -27.41 -19.15
N ARG A 323 -6.47 -27.38 -19.18
CA ARG A 323 -7.29 -26.24 -18.76
C ARG A 323 -8.13 -26.63 -17.56
N ILE A 324 -8.08 -25.83 -16.50
CA ILE A 324 -8.91 -25.96 -15.29
C ILE A 324 -9.90 -24.80 -15.27
N ALA A 325 -11.13 -25.02 -14.79
CA ALA A 325 -12.12 -23.97 -14.59
C ALA A 325 -12.44 -23.80 -13.10
N THR A 326 -12.61 -22.56 -12.63
CA THR A 326 -13.00 -22.27 -11.26
C THR A 326 -13.76 -20.95 -11.16
N ILE A 327 -14.74 -20.85 -10.27
CA ILE A 327 -15.41 -19.57 -9.97
C ILE A 327 -14.59 -18.69 -9.02
N ASN A 328 -13.55 -19.23 -8.38
CA ASN A 328 -12.74 -18.51 -7.40
C ASN A 328 -11.51 -17.88 -8.05
N ARG A 329 -11.45 -16.53 -8.04
CA ARG A 329 -10.32 -15.73 -8.53
C ARG A 329 -9.02 -16.02 -7.78
N GLU A 330 -9.08 -16.13 -6.45
CA GLU A 330 -7.91 -16.43 -5.60
C GLU A 330 -7.31 -17.78 -5.99
N LEU A 331 -8.17 -18.80 -6.13
CA LEU A 331 -7.76 -20.13 -6.54
C LEU A 331 -7.17 -20.14 -7.96
N ALA A 332 -7.74 -19.36 -8.89
CA ALA A 332 -7.19 -19.23 -10.25
C ALA A 332 -5.77 -18.64 -10.25
N ILE A 333 -5.55 -17.54 -9.52
CA ILE A 333 -4.24 -16.88 -9.39
C ILE A 333 -3.23 -17.79 -8.71
N GLY A 334 -3.63 -18.43 -7.61
CA GLY A 334 -2.77 -19.38 -6.90
C GLY A 334 -2.40 -20.59 -7.77
N THR A 335 -3.34 -21.16 -8.53
CA THR A 335 -3.08 -22.30 -9.42
C THR A 335 -2.05 -21.93 -10.49
N ARG A 336 -2.16 -20.72 -11.05
CA ARG A 336 -1.17 -20.17 -11.97
C ARG A 336 0.21 -20.02 -11.29
N MET A 337 0.27 -19.53 -10.06
CA MET A 337 1.52 -19.42 -9.31
C MET A 337 2.16 -20.79 -9.03
N VAL A 338 1.37 -21.81 -8.66
CA VAL A 338 1.86 -23.19 -8.51
C VAL A 338 2.40 -23.70 -9.85
N ALA A 339 1.67 -23.52 -10.96
CA ALA A 339 2.10 -23.93 -12.29
C ALA A 339 3.42 -23.27 -12.71
N ASN A 340 3.53 -21.95 -12.51
CA ASN A 340 4.77 -21.20 -12.76
C ASN A 340 5.93 -21.78 -11.94
N SER A 341 5.66 -22.14 -10.68
CA SER A 341 6.68 -22.69 -9.78
C SER A 341 7.17 -24.09 -10.12
N LEU A 342 6.46 -24.77 -11.02
CA LEU A 342 6.80 -26.09 -11.54
C LEU A 342 7.44 -26.02 -12.94
N GLY A 343 7.66 -24.81 -13.46
CA GLY A 343 8.24 -24.55 -14.78
C GLY A 343 7.22 -24.48 -15.91
N HIS A 344 5.92 -24.46 -15.62
CA HIS A 344 4.88 -24.40 -16.64
C HIS A 344 4.50 -22.96 -16.97
N ALA A 345 4.25 -22.69 -18.24
CA ALA A 345 3.60 -21.45 -18.61
C ALA A 345 2.11 -21.56 -18.29
N SER A 346 1.50 -20.49 -17.81
CA SER A 346 0.07 -20.50 -17.53
C SER A 346 -0.61 -19.17 -17.85
N SER A 347 -1.85 -19.22 -18.30
CA SER A 347 -2.72 -18.07 -18.56
C SER A 347 -4.03 -18.21 -17.80
N ILE A 348 -4.62 -17.07 -17.44
CA ILE A 348 -5.93 -16.99 -16.81
C ILE A 348 -6.84 -16.19 -17.73
N ASP A 349 -8.00 -16.75 -18.07
CA ASP A 349 -9.06 -16.08 -18.81
C ASP A 349 -10.29 -15.95 -17.90
N HIS A 350 -10.96 -14.80 -17.92
CA HIS A 350 -12.23 -14.58 -17.21
C HIS A 350 -13.38 -14.67 -18.21
N ILE A 351 -14.32 -15.58 -17.96
CA ILE A 351 -15.43 -15.89 -18.86
C ILE A 351 -16.73 -15.45 -18.19
N GLN A 352 -17.43 -14.54 -18.86
CA GLN A 352 -18.78 -14.12 -18.51
C GLN A 352 -19.78 -14.93 -19.36
N PRO A 353 -20.60 -15.81 -18.77
CA PRO A 353 -21.62 -16.54 -19.51
C PRO A 353 -22.68 -15.59 -20.07
N ASN A 354 -23.18 -15.89 -21.28
CA ASN A 354 -24.25 -15.13 -21.93
C ASN A 354 -25.63 -15.31 -21.28
N ARG A 355 -25.74 -16.20 -20.28
CA ARG A 355 -26.97 -16.50 -19.53
C ARG A 355 -26.67 -16.52 -18.04
N SER A 356 -27.58 -16.01 -17.22
CA SER A 356 -27.46 -16.04 -15.76
C SER A 356 -27.95 -17.35 -15.15
N LYS A 357 -28.70 -18.15 -15.93
CA LYS A 357 -29.25 -19.44 -15.53
C LYS A 357 -29.17 -20.44 -16.68
N CYS A 358 -28.98 -21.70 -16.36
CA CYS A 358 -29.12 -22.79 -17.31
C CYS A 358 -29.89 -23.97 -16.70
N ILE A 359 -30.33 -24.90 -17.54
CA ILE A 359 -31.04 -26.09 -17.12
C ILE A 359 -30.07 -27.28 -17.23
N ILE A 360 -29.82 -27.93 -16.10
CA ILE A 360 -29.04 -29.17 -16.03
C ILE A 360 -29.98 -30.25 -15.51
N GLU A 361 -30.31 -31.24 -16.34
CA GLU A 361 -31.25 -32.32 -16.02
C GLU A 361 -32.58 -31.81 -15.40
N GLY A 362 -33.19 -30.79 -16.02
CA GLY A 362 -34.45 -30.20 -15.53
C GLY A 362 -34.32 -29.29 -14.30
N ARG A 363 -33.13 -29.18 -13.69
CA ARG A 363 -32.86 -28.24 -12.59
C ARG A 363 -32.37 -26.91 -13.14
N THR A 364 -33.02 -25.82 -12.74
CA THR A 364 -32.51 -24.46 -12.99
C THR A 364 -31.33 -24.19 -12.06
N VAL A 365 -30.15 -24.00 -12.64
CA VAL A 365 -28.93 -23.65 -11.91
C VAL A 365 -28.47 -22.25 -12.32
N ASN A 366 -27.86 -21.53 -11.38
CA ASN A 366 -27.27 -20.23 -11.65
C ASN A 366 -25.91 -20.42 -12.33
N GLU A 367 -25.69 -19.74 -13.44
CA GLU A 367 -24.41 -19.74 -14.13
C GLU A 367 -23.65 -18.46 -13.73
N ARG A 368 -22.53 -18.64 -13.03
CA ARG A 368 -21.68 -17.54 -12.57
C ARG A 368 -20.56 -17.29 -13.57
N ALA A 369 -20.02 -16.07 -13.56
CA ALA A 369 -18.73 -15.81 -14.17
C ALA A 369 -17.67 -16.72 -13.56
N TYR A 370 -16.74 -17.18 -14.38
CA TYR A 370 -15.70 -18.12 -13.94
C TYR A 370 -14.38 -17.82 -14.63
N TYR A 371 -13.32 -18.32 -14.03
CA TYR A 371 -11.96 -18.25 -14.53
C TYR A 371 -11.57 -19.59 -15.13
N THR A 372 -10.78 -19.55 -16.19
CA THR A 372 -10.07 -20.73 -16.68
C THR A 372 -8.58 -20.52 -16.58
N VAL A 373 -7.88 -21.50 -16.03
CA VAL A 373 -6.41 -21.51 -15.95
C VAL A 373 -5.91 -22.51 -16.98
N THR A 374 -5.25 -22.03 -18.03
CA THR A 374 -4.64 -22.88 -19.05
C THR A 374 -3.15 -23.04 -18.75
N ILE A 375 -2.71 -24.25 -18.49
CA ILE A 375 -1.33 -24.63 -18.19
C ILE A 375 -0.74 -25.27 -19.45
N SER A 376 0.34 -24.71 -19.99
CA SER A 376 0.96 -25.18 -21.21
C SER A 376 2.40 -25.63 -21.01
N ASN A 377 2.77 -26.70 -21.73
CA ASN A 377 4.14 -27.23 -21.76
C ASN A 377 5.04 -26.47 -22.75
N SER A 378 4.46 -25.63 -23.61
CA SER A 378 5.18 -24.73 -24.50
C SER A 378 4.44 -23.40 -24.61
N ASN A 379 5.17 -22.29 -24.58
CA ASN A 379 4.59 -20.97 -24.78
C ASN A 379 5.64 -20.02 -25.39
N ARG A 380 5.29 -19.36 -26.50
CA ARG A 380 6.16 -18.37 -27.15
C ARG A 380 6.11 -16.99 -26.48
N SER A 381 5.04 -16.72 -25.73
CA SER A 381 4.76 -15.46 -25.04
C SER A 381 5.14 -15.47 -23.56
N SER A 382 5.82 -16.52 -23.09
CA SER A 382 6.46 -16.54 -21.78
C SER A 382 7.79 -17.26 -21.82
N PHE A 383 8.69 -16.91 -20.91
CA PHE A 383 9.92 -17.66 -20.66
C PHE A 383 10.30 -17.58 -19.18
N GLU A 384 11.24 -18.43 -18.79
CA GLU A 384 11.78 -18.45 -17.43
C GLU A 384 13.22 -17.93 -17.44
N ARG A 385 13.54 -17.08 -16.47
CA ARG A 385 14.88 -16.53 -16.24
C ARG A 385 15.00 -16.13 -14.78
N ASP A 386 16.13 -16.41 -14.15
CA ASP A 386 16.45 -15.98 -12.78
C ASP A 386 15.37 -16.37 -11.75
N ASN A 387 14.80 -17.57 -11.89
CA ASN A 387 13.70 -18.09 -11.04
C ASN A 387 12.42 -17.25 -11.08
N MET A 388 12.22 -16.50 -12.15
CA MET A 388 11.01 -15.76 -12.45
C MET A 388 10.48 -16.20 -13.81
N ARG A 389 9.16 -16.14 -13.95
CA ARG A 389 8.48 -16.33 -15.22
C ARG A 389 8.07 -14.97 -15.78
N PHE A 390 8.57 -14.67 -16.96
CA PHE A 390 8.29 -13.45 -17.68
C PHE A 390 7.21 -13.71 -18.73
N GLY A 391 6.12 -12.95 -18.69
CA GLY A 391 4.98 -13.10 -19.59
C GLY A 391 4.68 -11.83 -20.37
N CYS A 392 4.47 -11.93 -21.68
CA CYS A 392 4.21 -10.75 -22.53
C CYS A 392 2.88 -10.08 -22.18
N VAL A 393 2.93 -8.77 -21.95
CA VAL A 393 1.75 -7.91 -21.77
C VAL A 393 1.18 -7.57 -23.14
N ARG A 394 -0.11 -7.86 -23.33
CA ARG A 394 -0.81 -7.81 -24.63
C ARG A 394 -1.57 -6.51 -24.80
N SER A 395 -2.16 -6.00 -23.73
CA SER A 395 -2.85 -4.72 -23.75
C SER A 395 -2.72 -3.99 -22.43
N VAL A 396 -2.77 -2.67 -22.55
CA VAL A 396 -2.94 -1.72 -21.47
C VAL A 396 -4.11 -0.86 -21.92
N GLU A 397 -5.18 -0.87 -21.14
CA GLU A 397 -6.47 -0.27 -21.50
C GLU A 397 -6.95 0.64 -20.36
N PRO A 398 -7.72 1.72 -20.62
CA PRO A 398 -8.33 2.51 -19.55
C PRO A 398 -9.20 1.65 -18.61
N GLY A 399 -9.10 1.92 -17.32
CA GLY A 399 -9.84 1.26 -16.25
C GLY A 399 -10.86 2.18 -15.56
N PRO A 400 -11.81 1.61 -14.80
CA PRO A 400 -12.82 2.40 -14.10
C PRO A 400 -12.24 3.13 -12.86
N PRO A 401 -12.79 4.29 -12.49
CA PRO A 401 -12.50 4.94 -11.21
C PRO A 401 -12.65 3.98 -10.03
N THR A 402 -11.60 3.84 -9.22
CA THR A 402 -11.52 2.79 -8.19
C THR A 402 -10.71 3.26 -6.99
N GLN A 403 -11.03 2.69 -5.81
CA GLN A 403 -10.16 2.80 -4.65
C GLN A 403 -8.93 1.93 -4.84
N VAL A 404 -7.76 2.55 -4.82
CA VAL A 404 -6.45 1.95 -4.98
C VAL A 404 -5.63 1.99 -3.67
N PHE A 405 -4.69 1.08 -3.51
CA PHE A 405 -3.89 0.77 -2.33
C PHE A 405 -2.43 0.60 -2.71
N ASN A 406 -1.52 0.92 -1.81
CA ASN A 406 -0.10 0.66 -2.00
C ASN A 406 0.53 0.20 -0.68
N LEU A 407 1.60 -0.56 -0.79
CA LEU A 407 2.37 -1.03 0.35
C LEU A 407 3.76 -0.39 0.34
N GLU A 408 4.29 -0.21 1.54
CA GLU A 408 5.72 0.02 1.75
C GLU A 408 6.30 -1.21 2.44
N VAL A 409 7.28 -1.83 1.81
CA VAL A 409 7.92 -3.07 2.25
C VAL A 409 9.38 -2.84 2.60
N GLU A 410 9.79 -3.40 3.75
CA GLU A 410 11.13 -3.35 4.31
C GLU A 410 12.22 -3.82 3.33
N GLU A 411 13.33 -3.09 3.28
CA GLU A 411 14.53 -3.30 2.45
C GLU A 411 14.28 -3.26 0.93
N ASP A 412 13.56 -4.25 0.40
CA ASP A 412 13.45 -4.52 -1.03
C ASP A 412 12.56 -3.53 -1.76
N ASN A 413 11.72 -2.83 -0.99
CA ASN A 413 10.75 -1.89 -1.50
C ASN A 413 9.87 -2.45 -2.62
N SER A 414 9.45 -3.71 -2.51
CA SER A 414 8.66 -4.38 -3.53
C SER A 414 7.77 -5.45 -2.91
N TYR A 415 6.72 -5.84 -3.62
CA TYR A 415 5.83 -6.93 -3.25
C TYR A 415 5.29 -7.64 -4.50
N CYS A 416 4.46 -8.66 -4.31
CA CYS A 416 3.80 -9.38 -5.39
C CYS A 416 2.28 -9.14 -5.39
N ALA A 417 1.79 -8.39 -6.38
CA ALA A 417 0.37 -8.09 -6.61
C ALA A 417 -0.22 -9.03 -7.68
N ASP A 418 -1.26 -9.78 -7.33
CA ASP A 418 -1.77 -10.94 -8.07
C ASP A 418 -0.64 -11.87 -8.55
N GLY A 419 0.42 -12.00 -7.74
CA GLY A 419 1.64 -12.78 -8.02
C GLY A 419 2.57 -12.19 -9.08
N PHE A 420 2.38 -10.94 -9.51
CA PHE A 420 3.34 -10.18 -10.30
C PHE A 420 4.18 -9.26 -9.43
N VAL A 421 5.46 -9.13 -9.78
CA VAL A 421 6.42 -8.34 -9.01
C VAL A 421 6.25 -6.86 -9.31
N VAL A 422 6.01 -6.08 -8.25
CA VAL A 422 5.70 -4.65 -8.31
C VAL A 422 6.50 -3.90 -7.24
N HIS A 423 6.81 -2.63 -7.48
CA HIS A 423 7.57 -1.81 -6.54
C HIS A 423 6.63 -1.06 -5.59
N ASN A 424 7.12 -0.64 -4.42
CA ASN A 424 6.40 0.33 -3.59
C ASN A 424 6.22 1.64 -4.36
N SER A 425 5.05 2.26 -4.29
CA SER A 425 4.92 3.69 -4.62
C SER A 425 5.47 4.56 -3.47
N GLN A 426 6.78 4.85 -3.57
CA GLN A 426 7.66 5.76 -2.80
C GLN A 426 7.66 5.73 -1.25
N GLY A 427 8.89 5.72 -0.70
CA GLY A 427 9.23 5.92 0.71
C GLY A 427 10.16 7.13 0.88
N PHE A 428 10.06 7.78 2.02
CA PHE A 428 10.76 9.00 2.42
C PHE A 428 11.86 8.61 3.43
N SER A 429 13.10 9.11 3.33
CA SER A 429 14.05 9.04 4.47
C SER A 429 15.22 10.03 4.36
N LEU A 430 15.48 10.80 5.43
CA LEU A 430 16.58 11.78 5.54
C LEU A 430 17.96 11.15 5.72
N ALA A 431 18.06 9.89 6.15
CA ALA A 431 19.35 9.19 6.24
C ALA A 431 19.90 8.78 4.86
N GLY A 432 19.02 8.65 3.85
CA GLY A 432 19.41 8.52 2.44
C GLY A 432 19.99 9.81 1.85
N LEU A 433 19.75 10.98 2.47
CA LEU A 433 20.16 12.28 1.91
C LEU A 433 21.67 12.54 1.88
N ARG A 434 22.50 11.79 2.60
CA ARG A 434 23.97 11.96 2.55
C ARG A 434 24.73 10.73 2.05
N GLY A 435 24.01 9.62 1.84
CA GLY A 435 24.57 8.30 1.52
C GLY A 435 24.40 7.87 0.08
N GLY A 436 24.74 8.72 -0.90
CA GLY A 436 25.00 8.29 -2.27
C GLY A 436 23.99 8.75 -3.33
N MET A 437 24.52 9.37 -4.38
CA MET A 437 23.85 9.82 -5.61
C MET A 437 23.25 8.68 -6.47
N SER A 438 22.52 7.72 -5.88
CA SER A 438 22.00 6.57 -6.64
C SER A 438 20.64 6.03 -6.19
N ASP A 439 19.89 6.71 -5.31
CA ASP A 439 18.51 6.29 -4.95
C ASP A 439 17.43 7.22 -5.55
N PRO A 440 16.64 6.77 -6.56
CA PRO A 440 15.56 7.55 -7.17
C PRO A 440 14.32 7.76 -6.29
N ARG A 441 14.26 7.17 -5.08
CA ARG A 441 13.00 6.99 -4.32
C ARG A 441 12.63 8.16 -3.41
N GLY A 442 13.59 9.01 -3.01
CA GLY A 442 13.35 10.27 -2.30
C GLY A 442 13.14 11.49 -3.22
N ARG A 443 13.32 11.32 -4.53
CA ARG A 443 13.42 12.41 -5.51
C ARG A 443 12.16 13.26 -5.59
N LEU A 444 10.95 12.69 -5.56
CA LEU A 444 9.73 13.50 -5.81
C LEU A 444 9.29 14.37 -4.63
N THR A 445 9.56 13.97 -3.39
CA THR A 445 9.30 14.85 -2.23
C THR A 445 10.36 15.93 -2.13
N LEU A 446 11.62 15.60 -2.42
CA LEU A 446 12.67 16.59 -2.55
C LEU A 446 12.34 17.57 -3.67
N THR A 447 11.95 17.06 -4.84
CA THR A 447 11.47 17.89 -5.95
C THR A 447 10.24 18.71 -5.57
N TYR A 448 9.32 18.21 -4.73
CA TYR A 448 8.22 19.03 -4.23
C TYR A 448 8.76 20.24 -3.45
N VAL A 449 9.72 20.04 -2.53
CA VAL A 449 10.36 21.13 -1.77
C VAL A 449 11.16 22.05 -2.70
N GLU A 450 11.96 21.50 -3.62
CA GLU A 450 12.72 22.27 -4.63
C GLU A 450 11.81 23.14 -5.52
N ILE A 451 10.64 22.63 -5.91
CA ILE A 451 9.65 23.43 -6.65
C ILE A 451 9.16 24.58 -5.77
N VAL A 452 8.82 24.32 -4.49
CA VAL A 452 8.35 25.36 -3.56
C VAL A 452 9.44 26.42 -3.32
N ASP A 453 10.70 26.01 -3.16
CA ASP A 453 11.86 26.91 -3.01
C ASP A 453 12.11 27.77 -4.26
N ALA A 454 12.02 27.15 -5.44
CA ALA A 454 12.13 27.85 -6.72
C ALA A 454 10.99 28.86 -6.90
N LEU A 455 9.75 28.47 -6.58
CA LEU A 455 8.58 29.36 -6.63
C LEU A 455 8.73 30.55 -5.69
N ASP A 456 9.16 30.32 -4.44
CA ASP A 456 9.37 31.40 -3.47
C ASP A 456 10.46 32.37 -3.92
N SER A 457 11.59 31.83 -4.38
CA SER A 457 12.71 32.64 -4.85
C SER A 457 12.30 33.49 -6.04
N LYS A 458 11.55 32.90 -6.99
CA LYS A 458 11.11 33.59 -8.18
C LYS A 458 10.08 34.68 -7.90
N ARG A 459 9.13 34.41 -7.01
CA ARG A 459 8.13 35.41 -6.61
C ARG A 459 8.77 36.55 -5.83
N ARG A 460 9.74 36.25 -4.95
CA ARG A 460 10.56 37.27 -4.27
C ARG A 460 11.32 38.17 -5.24
N GLU A 461 11.97 37.62 -6.27
CA GLU A 461 12.67 38.39 -7.31
C GLU A 461 11.73 39.39 -8.02
N ARG A 462 10.46 39.01 -8.19
CA ARG A 462 9.44 39.83 -8.85
C ARG A 462 8.72 40.81 -7.90
N GLY A 463 9.05 40.81 -6.61
CA GLY A 463 8.34 41.59 -5.59
C GLY A 463 6.92 41.09 -5.30
N GLU A 464 6.64 39.82 -5.65
CA GLU A 464 5.36 39.16 -5.40
C GLU A 464 5.39 38.39 -4.06
N PRO A 465 4.23 38.19 -3.40
CA PRO A 465 4.17 37.37 -2.19
C PRO A 465 4.61 35.92 -2.48
N PRO A 466 5.36 35.25 -1.58
CA PRO A 466 5.79 33.84 -1.70
C PRO A 466 4.66 32.85 -2.01
N VAL A 467 4.96 31.61 -2.43
CA VAL A 467 3.94 30.61 -2.75
C VAL A 467 3.25 30.07 -1.48
N ILE A 468 2.01 29.63 -1.63
CA ILE A 468 1.32 28.80 -0.65
C ILE A 468 1.38 27.34 -1.13
N ALA A 469 2.15 26.51 -0.45
CA ALA A 469 2.29 25.09 -0.78
C ALA A 469 1.23 24.27 -0.05
N VAL A 470 0.55 23.39 -0.77
CA VAL A 470 -0.46 22.46 -0.25
C VAL A 470 -0.04 21.03 -0.57
N TRP A 471 -0.01 20.17 0.42
CA TRP A 471 0.31 18.76 0.24
C TRP A 471 -0.77 17.88 0.84
N GLU A 472 -1.30 16.96 0.03
CA GLU A 472 -2.32 15.99 0.45
C GLU A 472 -1.71 14.59 0.55
N ASN A 473 -1.98 13.91 1.66
CA ASN A 473 -1.59 12.51 1.82
C ASN A 473 -2.50 11.76 2.80
N VAL A 474 -2.23 10.48 3.02
CA VAL A 474 -2.94 9.66 4.02
C VAL A 474 -2.41 9.92 5.44
N PRO A 475 -3.24 9.78 6.49
CA PRO A 475 -2.84 10.03 7.88
C PRO A 475 -1.65 9.18 8.37
N GLY A 476 -1.36 8.07 7.69
CA GLY A 476 -0.20 7.21 8.02
C GLY A 476 1.15 7.93 7.92
N ALA A 477 1.23 9.04 7.18
CA ALA A 477 2.41 9.91 7.16
C ALA A 477 2.82 10.39 8.57
N LEU A 478 1.86 10.61 9.47
CA LEU A 478 2.12 11.11 10.84
C LEU A 478 2.79 10.09 11.77
N SER A 479 3.00 8.85 11.34
CA SER A 479 3.47 7.76 12.20
C SER A 479 4.59 6.93 11.58
N MET A 480 5.37 7.53 10.67
CA MET A 480 6.48 6.86 10.00
C MET A 480 7.61 6.50 10.98
N PRO A 481 8.10 5.24 11.03
CA PRO A 481 9.09 4.81 12.03
C PRO A 481 10.42 5.57 11.98
N ASP A 482 10.82 6.07 10.82
CA ASP A 482 12.10 6.74 10.55
C ASP A 482 12.01 8.27 10.61
N ASN A 483 10.90 8.81 11.13
CA ASN A 483 10.66 10.25 11.24
C ASN A 483 10.68 11.02 9.91
N SER A 484 10.30 10.37 8.81
CA SER A 484 10.28 11.04 7.51
C SER A 484 9.23 12.16 7.39
N PHE A 485 8.17 12.15 8.20
CA PHE A 485 7.27 13.31 8.26
C PHE A 485 7.94 14.50 8.95
N GLY A 486 8.68 14.28 10.04
CA GLY A 486 9.51 15.32 10.65
C GLY A 486 10.61 15.84 9.72
N SER A 487 11.13 14.96 8.88
CA SER A 487 12.09 15.28 7.81
C SER A 487 11.49 16.16 6.73
N PHE A 488 10.27 15.85 6.30
CA PHE A 488 9.51 16.64 5.32
C PHE A 488 9.10 18.01 5.87
N LEU A 489 8.62 18.05 7.13
CA LEU A 489 8.30 19.30 7.81
C LEU A 489 9.54 20.17 7.95
N ALA A 490 10.69 19.61 8.35
CA ALA A 490 11.97 20.32 8.41
C ALA A 490 12.32 20.95 7.07
N ALA A 491 12.35 20.14 6.01
CA ALA A 491 12.70 20.60 4.67
C ALA A 491 11.76 21.72 4.17
N LEU A 492 10.44 21.57 4.36
CA LEU A 492 9.48 22.64 4.01
C LEU A 492 9.67 23.91 4.83
N ALA A 493 9.95 23.76 6.12
CA ALA A 493 10.12 24.86 7.05
C ALA A 493 11.47 25.59 6.85
N GLY A 494 12.40 25.01 6.08
CA GLY A 494 13.74 25.55 5.83
C GLY A 494 14.79 25.13 6.87
N ASP A 495 14.59 23.98 7.50
CA ASP A 495 15.49 23.40 8.52
C ASP A 495 16.29 22.22 7.92
N ASP A 496 17.56 22.11 8.29
CA ASP A 496 18.46 21.04 7.82
C ASP A 496 18.47 19.83 8.76
N VAL A 497 17.77 19.92 9.90
CA VAL A 497 17.60 18.85 10.87
C VAL A 497 16.15 18.39 10.92
N ALA A 498 15.94 17.08 10.81
CA ALA A 498 14.61 16.48 10.94
C ALA A 498 13.95 16.90 12.27
N LEU A 499 12.74 17.47 12.19
CA LEU A 499 11.99 17.87 13.38
C LEU A 499 11.52 16.63 14.13
N GLU A 500 11.43 16.73 15.46
CA GLU A 500 10.91 15.68 16.31
C GLU A 500 9.52 16.06 16.86
N PRO A 501 8.57 15.11 17.02
CA PRO A 501 7.21 15.43 17.45
C PRO A 501 7.10 15.90 18.91
N GLY A 502 8.19 15.83 19.69
CA GLY A 502 8.29 16.32 21.07
C GLY A 502 9.48 15.67 21.80
N GLU A 503 9.62 15.89 23.11
CA GLU A 503 10.73 15.30 23.86
C GLU A 503 10.68 13.77 23.89
N ARG A 504 11.82 13.14 23.57
CA ARG A 504 11.95 11.69 23.59
C ARG A 504 11.95 11.20 25.05
N PRO A 505 11.03 10.31 25.45
CA PRO A 505 10.99 9.78 26.80
C PRO A 505 12.16 8.82 27.06
N ALA A 506 12.37 8.43 28.32
CA ALA A 506 13.38 7.45 28.68
C ALA A 506 13.20 6.12 27.90
N THR A 507 14.31 5.45 27.60
CA THR A 507 14.36 4.11 27.00
C THR A 507 13.35 3.18 27.66
N GLY A 508 12.55 2.48 26.86
CA GLY A 508 11.51 1.57 27.35
C GLY A 508 10.16 2.22 27.68
N LYS A 509 10.04 3.55 27.63
CA LYS A 509 8.79 4.28 27.91
C LYS A 509 8.17 4.86 26.65
N ASP A 510 6.85 4.81 26.60
CA ASP A 510 6.02 5.54 25.63
C ASP A 510 5.74 6.97 26.13
N SER A 511 5.42 7.88 25.21
CA SER A 511 4.82 9.19 25.49
C SER A 511 3.69 9.46 24.50
N GLN A 512 3.08 10.65 24.57
CA GLN A 512 2.07 11.06 23.58
C GLN A 512 2.64 11.16 22.15
N PHE A 513 3.94 11.47 22.03
CA PHE A 513 4.66 11.71 20.77
C PHE A 513 5.61 10.59 20.36
N TRP A 514 5.88 9.64 21.26
CA TRP A 514 6.86 8.58 21.03
C TRP A 514 6.33 7.22 21.47
N LYS A 515 6.55 6.21 20.64
CA LYS A 515 6.22 4.80 20.91
C LYS A 515 7.51 4.00 21.02
N TRP A 516 7.73 3.32 22.14
CA TRP A 516 8.90 2.46 22.29
C TRP A 516 8.74 1.16 21.49
N ASP A 517 9.67 0.90 20.56
CA ASP A 517 9.75 -0.36 19.84
C ASP A 517 10.74 -1.31 20.50
N ARG A 518 10.21 -2.37 21.14
CA ARG A 518 11.02 -3.38 21.82
C ARG A 518 11.90 -4.20 20.86
N LYS A 519 11.57 -4.27 19.57
CA LYS A 519 12.35 -5.06 18.60
C LYS A 519 13.57 -4.29 18.12
N THR A 520 13.40 -3.01 17.79
CA THR A 520 14.50 -2.16 17.31
C THR A 520 15.24 -1.46 18.44
N GLN A 521 14.71 -1.50 19.67
CA GLN A 521 15.22 -0.75 20.83
C GLN A 521 15.32 0.75 20.54
N GLN A 522 14.34 1.28 19.79
CA GLN A 522 14.28 2.68 19.39
C GLN A 522 12.86 3.24 19.59
N HIS A 523 12.76 4.56 19.80
CA HIS A 523 11.47 5.25 19.83
C HIS A 523 11.00 5.57 18.40
N ARG A 524 9.76 5.18 18.08
CA ARG A 524 9.08 5.56 16.85
C ARG A 524 8.30 6.87 17.08
N PRO A 525 8.44 7.86 16.19
CA PRO A 525 7.71 9.11 16.33
C PRO A 525 6.23 8.91 16.03
N LYS A 526 5.38 9.65 16.74
CA LYS A 526 3.94 9.71 16.56
C LYS A 526 3.53 11.19 16.58
N TRP A 527 3.33 11.75 15.39
CA TRP A 527 2.91 13.13 15.23
C TRP A 527 1.42 13.28 15.58
N PRO A 528 1.03 14.43 16.17
CA PRO A 528 -0.38 14.73 16.41
C PRO A 528 -1.13 14.87 15.09
N VAL A 529 -2.46 14.69 15.14
CA VAL A 529 -3.33 14.80 13.96
C VAL A 529 -3.39 16.22 13.38
N SER A 530 -2.91 17.21 14.12
CA SER A 530 -2.74 18.59 13.70
C SER A 530 -1.57 19.24 14.42
N GLY A 531 -0.96 20.24 13.82
CA GLY A 531 0.11 21.02 14.45
C GLY A 531 0.64 22.13 13.55
N VAL A 532 1.55 22.93 14.10
CA VAL A 532 2.22 24.04 13.43
C VAL A 532 3.72 24.01 13.73
N VAL A 533 4.52 24.30 12.71
CA VAL A 533 5.95 24.52 12.78
C VAL A 533 6.22 25.92 12.25
N ALA A 534 6.92 26.73 13.03
CA ALA A 534 7.52 27.97 12.55
C ALA A 534 9.00 27.69 12.25
N GLY A 535 9.33 27.59 10.97
CA GLY A 535 10.70 27.37 10.51
C GLY A 535 11.39 28.64 10.02
N PRO A 536 12.68 28.54 9.66
CA PRO A 536 13.47 29.68 9.18
C PRO A 536 12.96 30.27 7.86
N GLU A 537 12.38 29.45 6.99
CA GLU A 537 11.89 29.86 5.68
C GLU A 537 10.37 29.93 5.61
N ARG A 538 9.66 29.00 6.24
CA ARG A 538 8.20 28.90 6.16
C ARG A 538 7.55 28.57 7.49
N SER A 539 6.35 29.09 7.68
CA SER A 539 5.38 28.49 8.58
C SER A 539 4.75 27.28 7.90
N VAL A 540 4.56 26.19 8.63
CA VAL A 540 3.97 24.94 8.14
C VAL A 540 2.91 24.48 9.12
N ALA A 541 1.67 24.30 8.67
CA ALA A 541 0.60 23.72 9.47
C ALA A 541 0.10 22.42 8.83
N TRP A 542 -0.41 21.51 9.65
CA TRP A 542 -1.08 20.31 9.14
C TRP A 542 -2.32 19.96 9.93
N ILE A 543 -3.24 19.23 9.28
CA ILE A 543 -4.41 18.64 9.93
C ILE A 543 -4.91 17.41 9.18
N VAL A 544 -5.46 16.45 9.93
CA VAL A 544 -6.22 15.33 9.36
C VAL A 544 -7.71 15.69 9.27
N ARG A 545 -8.27 15.71 8.06
CA ARG A 545 -9.71 15.88 7.80
C ARG A 545 -10.33 14.60 7.24
N ASP A 546 -11.63 14.41 7.47
CA ASP A 546 -12.40 13.29 6.93
C ASP A 546 -13.50 13.81 6.01
N ALA A 547 -13.50 13.36 4.75
CA ALA A 547 -14.46 13.74 3.72
C ALA A 547 -15.94 13.59 4.12
N GLN A 548 -16.25 12.68 5.06
CA GLN A 548 -17.64 12.46 5.51
C GLN A 548 -18.28 13.70 6.13
N TYR A 549 -17.48 14.66 6.61
CA TYR A 549 -17.97 15.90 7.22
C TYR A 549 -18.10 17.06 6.23
N TYR A 550 -17.83 16.83 4.94
CA TYR A 550 -17.80 17.84 3.88
C TYR A 550 -18.78 17.50 2.74
N GLY A 551 -19.92 16.89 3.08
CA GLY A 551 -21.00 16.61 2.12
C GLY A 551 -20.76 15.40 1.20
N LEU A 552 -19.70 14.61 1.44
CA LEU A 552 -19.41 13.38 0.70
C LEU A 552 -19.87 12.16 1.49
N ALA A 553 -20.58 11.22 0.87
CA ALA A 553 -21.09 10.01 1.52
C ALA A 553 -20.00 8.98 1.91
N GLN A 554 -18.71 9.32 1.71
CA GLN A 554 -17.57 8.43 1.89
C GLN A 554 -16.71 8.88 3.09
N ARG A 555 -16.35 7.93 3.96
CA ARG A 555 -15.31 8.12 4.99
C ARG A 555 -13.94 8.07 4.33
N ARG A 556 -13.27 9.22 4.20
CA ARG A 556 -11.93 9.33 3.60
C ARG A 556 -11.10 10.34 4.38
N ARG A 557 -10.28 9.83 5.30
CA ARG A 557 -9.34 10.63 6.08
C ARG A 557 -8.10 10.99 5.27
N ARG A 558 -7.67 12.25 5.33
CA ARG A 558 -6.47 12.79 4.68
C ARG A 558 -5.75 13.77 5.57
N VAL A 559 -4.44 13.72 5.57
CA VAL A 559 -3.60 14.79 6.11
C VAL A 559 -3.41 15.83 5.01
N PHE A 560 -3.67 17.08 5.37
CA PHE A 560 -3.34 18.25 4.57
C PHE A 560 -2.22 18.97 5.29
N VAL A 561 -1.17 19.33 4.56
CA VAL A 561 -0.09 20.20 5.02
C VAL A 561 -0.15 21.47 4.18
N VAL A 562 -0.12 22.63 4.83
CA VAL A 562 -0.04 23.94 4.19
C VAL A 562 1.23 24.62 4.67
N ALA A 563 2.04 25.14 3.75
CA ALA A 563 3.26 25.87 4.07
C ALA A 563 3.33 27.19 3.30
N SER A 564 3.85 28.25 3.92
CA SER A 564 4.11 29.52 3.24
C SER A 564 5.17 30.36 3.94
N ALA A 565 5.93 31.14 3.16
CA ALA A 565 6.87 32.15 3.64
C ALA A 565 6.25 33.56 3.74
N ARG A 566 4.94 33.70 3.46
CA ARG A 566 4.21 34.97 3.51
C ARG A 566 4.09 35.48 4.95
N ALA A 567 4.32 36.78 5.15
CA ALA A 567 4.11 37.43 6.45
C ALA A 567 2.63 37.77 6.72
N ASP A 568 1.83 37.87 5.65
CA ASP A 568 0.40 38.21 5.65
C ASP A 568 -0.53 36.98 5.62
N PHE A 569 0.02 35.77 5.71
CA PHE A 569 -0.73 34.53 5.62
C PHE A 569 -0.21 33.51 6.64
N ASP A 570 -1.08 33.08 7.56
CA ASP A 570 -0.77 32.02 8.51
C ASP A 570 -1.44 30.70 8.09
N PRO A 571 -0.65 29.65 7.75
CA PRO A 571 -1.18 28.31 7.53
C PRO A 571 -2.03 27.75 8.69
N GLY A 572 -1.75 28.19 9.92
CA GLY A 572 -2.48 27.82 11.12
C GLY A 572 -3.94 28.31 11.11
N GLU A 573 -4.17 29.58 10.78
CA GLU A 573 -5.52 30.15 10.66
C GLU A 573 -6.36 29.40 9.61
N VAL A 574 -5.75 29.00 8.49
CA VAL A 574 -6.45 28.27 7.43
C VAL A 574 -6.87 26.86 7.84
N LEU A 575 -6.00 26.13 8.53
CA LEU A 575 -6.24 24.71 8.84
C LEU A 575 -6.90 24.48 10.20
N LEU A 576 -6.63 25.35 11.18
CA LEU A 576 -6.93 25.11 12.60
C LEU A 576 -8.01 26.04 13.17
N GLU A 577 -8.20 27.23 12.63
CA GLU A 577 -9.28 28.12 13.03
C GLU A 577 -10.57 27.85 12.23
N LEU A 578 -11.72 27.80 12.90
CA LEU A 578 -13.02 27.54 12.29
C LEU A 578 -14.01 28.60 12.77
N ASP A 579 -14.61 29.35 11.84
CA ASP A 579 -15.72 30.31 12.11
C ASP A 579 -17.03 29.64 12.57
N CYS A 580 -17.04 28.36 12.89
CA CYS A 580 -18.25 27.65 13.31
C CYS A 580 -18.00 26.59 14.39
N VAL A 581 -19.03 26.44 15.25
CA VAL A 581 -19.04 25.46 16.34
C VAL A 581 -18.98 24.03 15.77
N ARG A 582 -18.09 23.22 16.36
CA ARG A 582 -17.94 21.79 16.07
C ARG A 582 -19.28 21.07 16.28
N ARG A 583 -19.87 20.50 15.21
CA ARG A 583 -21.15 19.74 15.25
C ARG A 583 -21.01 18.33 15.84
N ASP A 584 -20.28 18.18 16.94
CA ASP A 584 -20.26 16.94 17.72
C ASP A 584 -21.37 17.01 18.78
N PHE A 585 -22.59 16.60 18.41
CA PHE A 585 -23.60 16.24 19.40
C PHE A 585 -23.69 14.72 19.45
N ALA A 586 -23.24 14.13 20.55
CA ALA A 586 -23.62 12.76 20.89
C ALA A 586 -25.14 12.71 21.15
N PRO A 587 -25.88 11.68 20.71
CA PRO A 587 -27.30 11.57 21.02
C PRO A 587 -27.47 11.34 22.53
N SER A 588 -28.00 12.31 23.27
CA SER A 588 -28.34 12.13 24.68
C SER A 588 -29.59 11.24 24.78
N ARG A 589 -29.44 10.04 25.34
CA ARG A 589 -30.55 9.36 26.01
C ARG A 589 -30.39 9.63 27.50
N GLU A 590 -31.31 10.39 28.07
CA GLU A 590 -31.43 10.57 29.52
C GLU A 590 -31.71 9.21 30.17
N ALA A 591 -30.92 8.86 31.18
CA ALA A 591 -31.19 7.74 32.07
C ALA A 591 -31.98 8.27 33.26
N GLY A 592 -33.22 7.81 33.41
CA GLY A 592 -34.08 8.14 34.56
C GLY A 592 -33.52 7.59 35.87
N GLU A 593 -33.70 8.39 36.92
CA GLU A 593 -33.34 8.07 38.31
C GLU A 593 -34.04 6.81 38.82
N SER A 594 -33.29 5.92 39.48
CA SER A 594 -33.85 5.12 40.57
C SER A 594 -32.81 4.81 41.65
N VAL A 595 -33.19 5.25 42.84
CA VAL A 595 -32.76 5.04 44.24
C VAL A 595 -31.81 3.88 44.54
N ALA A 596 -30.80 4.20 45.36
CA ALA A 596 -29.77 3.32 45.91
C ALA A 596 -30.29 2.31 46.97
N HIS A 597 -29.63 1.16 47.06
CA HIS A 597 -29.47 0.42 48.31
C HIS A 597 -28.07 -0.20 48.42
N ASP A 598 -27.49 -0.07 49.62
CA ASP A 598 -26.20 -0.58 50.07
C ASP A 598 -26.20 -2.08 50.41
N VAL A 599 -25.03 -2.72 50.30
CA VAL A 599 -24.26 -3.44 51.35
C VAL A 599 -23.34 -4.51 50.71
N ALA A 600 -22.04 -4.45 51.08
CA ALA A 600 -20.90 -5.31 50.69
C ALA A 600 -20.77 -6.58 51.59
N PRO A 601 -19.66 -7.36 51.67
CA PRO A 601 -18.43 -7.50 50.85
C PRO A 601 -17.96 -8.98 50.60
N CYS A 602 -16.79 -9.15 49.94
CA CYS A 602 -15.76 -10.20 50.13
C CYS A 602 -15.47 -11.24 49.00
N LEU A 603 -14.29 -11.05 48.37
CA LEU A 603 -13.16 -12.00 48.20
C LEU A 603 -13.26 -13.27 47.31
N THR A 604 -12.57 -13.25 46.16
CA THR A 604 -11.34 -14.03 45.79
C THR A 604 -11.29 -14.48 44.32
N GLY A 605 -10.09 -14.39 43.70
CA GLY A 605 -9.66 -15.39 42.71
C GLY A 605 -9.55 -15.00 41.23
N SER A 606 -8.50 -14.25 40.87
CA SER A 606 -7.63 -14.45 39.69
C SER A 606 -8.19 -14.79 38.29
N GLY A 607 -7.95 -13.88 37.33
CA GLY A 607 -7.30 -14.24 36.05
C GLY A 607 -8.15 -14.26 34.77
N SER A 608 -8.22 -13.14 34.05
CA SER A 608 -8.09 -13.04 32.56
C SER A 608 -8.57 -11.67 32.05
N GLY A 609 -7.63 -10.75 31.85
CA GLY A 609 -7.92 -9.46 31.21
C GLY A 609 -7.95 -9.59 29.69
N ARG A 610 -9.12 -9.89 29.12
CA ARG A 610 -9.44 -9.52 27.74
C ARG A 610 -9.51 -7.99 27.68
N GLY A 611 -8.57 -7.36 26.99
CA GLY A 611 -8.64 -5.93 26.68
C GLY A 611 -9.70 -5.68 25.61
N ILE A 612 -10.89 -5.29 26.04
CA ILE A 612 -11.91 -4.67 25.19
C ILE A 612 -11.40 -3.28 24.83
N GLU A 613 -11.19 -2.99 23.54
CA GLU A 613 -11.02 -1.61 23.08
C GLU A 613 -12.28 -0.82 23.40
N ARG A 614 -12.14 0.18 24.27
CA ARG A 614 -13.19 1.16 24.53
C ARG A 614 -13.25 2.11 23.34
N THR A 615 -14.37 2.14 22.65
CA THR A 615 -14.79 3.24 21.78
C THR A 615 -14.97 4.50 22.64
N GLY A 616 -14.17 5.54 22.40
CA GLY A 616 -14.45 6.88 22.95
C GLY A 616 -13.31 7.66 23.63
N ASP A 617 -12.03 7.25 23.57
CA ASP A 617 -10.95 8.09 24.09
C ASP A 617 -10.39 9.05 23.01
N THR A 618 -11.12 10.14 22.71
CA THR A 618 -10.48 11.42 22.35
C THR A 618 -10.33 12.23 23.63
N ARG A 619 -9.40 11.81 24.49
CA ARG A 619 -8.84 12.73 25.50
C ARG A 619 -7.88 13.65 24.76
N GLY A 620 -8.05 14.97 24.98
CA GLY A 620 -7.46 16.06 24.20
C GLY A 620 -6.04 15.78 23.72
N GLN A 621 -5.84 15.89 22.40
CA GLN A 621 -4.50 15.95 21.83
C GLN A 621 -4.21 17.43 21.61
N ASP A 622 -3.19 17.93 22.31
CA ASP A 622 -2.75 19.31 22.22
C ASP A 622 -2.10 19.58 20.85
N CYS A 623 -2.23 20.82 20.36
CA CYS A 623 -1.51 21.29 19.19
C CYS A 623 0.00 21.29 19.49
N VAL A 624 0.82 20.73 18.59
CA VAL A 624 2.28 20.89 18.68
C VAL A 624 2.65 22.20 17.99
N VAL A 625 3.34 23.07 18.74
CA VAL A 625 4.03 24.25 18.21
C VAL A 625 5.53 24.01 18.37
N ALA A 626 6.26 24.02 17.26
CA ALA A 626 7.72 23.93 17.26
C ALA A 626 8.34 25.19 16.63
N VAL A 627 9.42 25.70 17.23
CA VAL A 627 10.18 26.88 16.77
C VAL A 627 11.60 26.46 16.44
N ALA A 628 12.03 26.61 15.19
CA ALA A 628 13.44 26.42 14.81
C ALA A 628 14.26 27.64 15.27
N GLY A 629 15.39 27.40 15.97
CA GLY A 629 16.16 28.45 16.60
C GLY A 629 16.88 29.36 15.60
N SER A 630 16.33 30.56 15.34
CA SER A 630 17.10 31.72 14.86
C SER A 630 16.47 33.04 15.32
N ASP A 631 17.30 33.99 15.76
CA ASP A 631 16.91 35.26 16.41
C ASP A 631 16.26 36.31 15.46
N ARG A 632 15.51 35.90 14.43
CA ARG A 632 15.01 36.83 13.39
C ARG A 632 13.50 37.06 13.32
N VAL A 633 12.70 36.46 14.22
CA VAL A 633 11.24 36.66 14.20
C VAL A 633 10.81 37.73 15.22
N ARG A 634 10.36 38.89 14.74
CA ARG A 634 9.61 39.87 15.54
C ARG A 634 8.11 39.58 15.41
N TRP A 635 7.48 39.21 16.53
CA TRP A 635 6.03 39.14 16.63
C TRP A 635 5.37 40.54 16.51
N PRO A 636 4.21 40.68 15.84
CA PRO A 636 3.35 41.85 16.01
C PRO A 636 2.92 41.96 17.49
N ALA A 637 3.05 43.14 18.09
CA ALA A 637 2.76 43.38 19.50
C ALA A 637 1.28 43.15 19.90
N GLU A 638 0.40 42.84 18.95
CA GLU A 638 -1.03 42.58 19.17
C GLU A 638 -1.37 41.10 19.37
N ILE A 639 -0.40 40.19 19.22
CA ILE A 639 -0.51 38.81 19.70
C ILE A 639 0.51 38.63 20.83
N ALA A 640 0.22 39.26 21.97
CA ALA A 640 0.85 38.97 23.24
C ALA A 640 -0.24 38.58 24.25
N PRO A 641 -0.10 37.47 24.99
CA PRO A 641 -1.00 37.16 26.08
C PRO A 641 -0.91 38.31 27.08
N THR A 642 -2.07 38.78 27.53
CA THR A 642 -2.23 39.79 28.57
C THR A 642 -1.39 39.44 29.81
N LEU A 643 -0.20 40.05 29.93
CA LEU A 643 0.58 40.09 31.16
C LEU A 643 1.58 41.26 31.14
N ASN A 644 1.04 42.47 31.25
CA ASN A 644 1.73 43.60 31.90
C ASN A 644 0.86 44.27 32.99
N ALA A 645 -0.20 43.61 33.45
CA ALA A 645 -1.05 44.14 34.53
C ALA A 645 -0.75 43.43 35.86
N HIS A 646 -0.20 44.20 36.80
CA HIS A 646 0.00 43.84 38.20
C HIS A 646 -1.29 43.34 38.86
N PHE A 647 -1.15 42.33 39.74
CA PHE A 647 -2.20 41.73 40.56
C PHE A 647 -3.00 42.77 41.36
N GLY A 648 -4.32 42.80 41.15
CA GLY A 648 -5.29 43.51 41.97
C GLY A 648 -6.27 42.55 42.65
N THR A 649 -6.38 42.65 43.96
CA THR A 649 -7.26 41.85 44.82
C THR A 649 -8.72 42.31 44.75
N LYS A 650 -9.64 41.48 44.22
CA LYS A 650 -11.03 41.21 44.69
C LYS A 650 -11.98 40.76 43.56
N MET A 651 -12.49 39.52 43.73
CA MET A 651 -13.90 39.08 43.70
C MET A 651 -14.88 39.71 42.66
N GLY A 652 -15.39 38.90 41.74
CA GLY A 652 -16.64 39.19 41.01
C GLY A 652 -16.86 38.30 39.77
N LEU A 653 -17.87 37.44 39.85
CA LEU A 653 -18.37 36.44 38.88
C LEU A 653 -18.66 37.00 37.47
N GLU A 654 -18.31 36.22 36.43
CA GLU A 654 -19.17 35.72 35.31
C GLU A 654 -18.34 35.43 34.04
N ASP A 655 -18.43 34.17 33.57
CA ASP A 655 -18.06 33.58 32.27
C ASP A 655 -16.82 34.09 31.51
N GLN A 656 -15.71 33.32 31.56
CA GLN A 656 -14.74 33.20 30.46
C GLN A 656 -13.76 32.02 30.68
N HIS A 657 -14.12 30.82 30.24
CA HIS A 657 -13.17 29.70 30.09
C HIS A 657 -13.47 28.88 28.82
N ILE A 658 -13.06 29.40 27.66
CA ILE A 658 -12.87 28.63 26.42
C ILE A 658 -11.43 28.85 25.94
N ALA A 659 -10.51 28.08 26.52
CA ALA A 659 -9.20 27.72 25.96
C ALA A 659 -8.50 26.92 27.06
N GLY A 660 -8.51 25.58 26.95
CA GLY A 660 -7.71 24.73 27.81
C GLY A 660 -6.24 25.13 27.65
N GLY A 661 -5.67 25.72 28.70
CA GLY A 661 -4.36 26.36 28.68
C GLY A 661 -3.28 25.51 27.99
N GLY A 662 -2.73 26.04 26.92
CA GLY A 662 -1.56 25.50 26.24
C GLY A 662 -0.28 26.04 26.88
N GLY A 663 0.61 25.15 27.28
CA GLY A 663 2.00 25.49 27.63
C GLY A 663 2.85 25.70 26.37
N LEU A 664 3.71 26.70 26.41
CA LEU A 664 4.75 26.98 25.41
C LEU A 664 5.81 25.86 25.45
N PHE A 665 6.15 25.22 24.33
CA PHE A 665 7.33 24.35 24.22
C PHE A 665 8.36 24.98 23.29
N VAL A 666 9.57 25.17 23.80
CA VAL A 666 10.75 25.67 23.06
C VAL A 666 11.71 24.48 22.93
N PRO A 667 12.10 24.05 21.71
CA PRO A 667 13.00 22.91 21.57
C PRO A 667 14.38 23.23 22.17
N ALA A 668 14.90 22.30 22.97
CA ALA A 668 16.22 22.41 23.57
C ALA A 668 17.32 22.11 22.52
N THR A 669 17.85 23.14 21.87
CA THR A 669 19.18 23.05 21.27
C THR A 669 20.24 23.13 22.37
N ARG A 670 20.81 21.97 22.76
CA ARG A 670 22.15 21.93 23.38
C ARG A 670 22.89 20.65 22.97
N ILE A 671 23.71 20.74 21.92
CA ILE A 671 24.99 20.03 21.91
C ILE A 671 25.99 21.00 22.52
N ALA A 672 26.48 20.68 23.71
CA ALA A 672 27.56 21.41 24.34
C ALA A 672 28.86 21.20 23.53
N LEU A 673 29.45 22.29 23.03
CA LEU A 673 30.86 22.29 22.65
C LEU A 673 31.71 22.74 23.86
N PRO A 674 32.95 22.24 24.02
CA PRO A 674 33.79 22.52 25.17
C PRO A 674 34.08 24.02 25.31
N GLN A 675 34.17 24.49 26.54
CA GLN A 675 34.43 25.87 26.91
C GLN A 675 35.69 26.42 26.19
N CYS A 676 35.51 27.58 25.54
CA CYS A 676 36.58 28.37 24.98
C CYS A 676 37.45 28.93 26.12
N GLY A 677 38.71 28.52 26.18
CA GLY A 677 39.76 29.26 26.86
C GLY A 677 40.07 30.51 26.06
N SER A 678 39.92 31.66 26.69
CA SER A 678 40.40 32.95 26.21
C SER A 678 41.89 32.90 25.89
N ASP A 679 42.29 33.31 24.69
CA ASP A 679 43.43 34.22 24.47
C ASP A 679 43.61 34.57 22.97
N GLY A 680 43.77 35.87 22.69
CA GLY A 680 44.80 36.35 21.76
C GLY A 680 44.54 36.42 20.26
N ALA A 681 44.07 37.59 19.82
CA ALA A 681 44.71 38.42 18.76
C ALA A 681 44.79 37.98 17.27
N THR A 682 44.24 38.87 16.43
CA THR A 682 44.70 39.36 15.10
C THR A 682 44.47 38.55 13.82
N GLY A 683 43.71 39.15 12.88
CA GLY A 683 44.22 39.40 11.52
C GLY A 683 43.49 38.80 10.30
N ARG A 684 42.78 39.68 9.56
CA ARG A 684 42.67 39.80 8.08
C ARG A 684 41.84 38.82 7.21
N ARG A 685 40.92 39.49 6.48
CA ARG A 685 40.60 39.49 5.01
C ARG A 685 39.80 38.36 4.36
N ASP A 686 38.65 38.79 3.83
CA ASP A 686 38.07 38.56 2.49
C ASP A 686 38.59 37.39 1.63
N GLY A 687 37.65 36.54 1.18
CA GLY A 687 37.87 35.54 0.13
C GLY A 687 36.60 34.76 -0.24
N ASP A 688 35.94 35.21 -1.31
CA ASP A 688 35.16 34.49 -2.33
C ASP A 688 34.26 33.29 -1.97
N ALA A 689 32.95 33.50 -2.15
CA ALA A 689 31.91 32.47 -2.21
C ALA A 689 31.36 32.27 -3.65
N ASP A 690 32.17 32.51 -4.70
CA ASP A 690 31.68 32.61 -6.09
C ASP A 690 32.29 31.57 -7.07
N SER A 691 32.78 30.41 -6.60
CA SER A 691 33.46 29.43 -7.48
C SER A 691 32.74 28.10 -7.73
N TYR A 692 31.49 27.92 -7.30
CA TYR A 692 30.84 26.59 -7.41
C TYR A 692 29.99 26.39 -8.69
N TYR A 693 29.63 27.45 -9.43
CA TYR A 693 28.66 27.36 -10.54
C TYR A 693 29.24 27.30 -11.98
N ARG A 694 30.54 27.11 -12.19
CA ARG A 694 31.15 27.18 -13.54
C ARG A 694 31.80 25.90 -14.11
N SER A 695 31.33 24.71 -13.75
CA SER A 695 31.84 23.49 -14.43
C SER A 695 30.79 22.39 -14.66
N ARG A 696 29.73 22.68 -15.42
CA ARG A 696 28.88 21.65 -16.08
C ARG A 696 28.34 22.09 -17.46
N LEU A 697 29.19 22.67 -18.29
CA LEU A 697 28.96 22.75 -19.74
C LEU A 697 30.25 22.37 -20.48
N ARG A 698 30.47 21.06 -20.64
CA ARG A 698 31.07 20.41 -21.82
C ARG A 698 30.55 18.99 -21.94
#